data_AF-A0AAV2F3B0-F1
#
_entry.id   AF-A0AAV2F3B0-F1
#
_cell.length_a   1.000
_cell.length_b   1.000
_cell.length_c   1.000
_cell.angle_alpha   90.00
_cell.angle_beta   90.00
_cell.angle_gamma   90.00
#
_symmetry.space_group_name_H-M   'P 1'
#
loop_
_entity.id
_entity.type
_entity.pdbx_description
1 polymer ?
#
loop_
_entity_poly.entity_id
_entity_poly.type
_entity_poly.pdbx_seq_one_letter_code
_entity_poly.pdbx_strand_id
1 'polypeptide(L)'
;MLNLQCSQMGCVDDDELAGIEDMSDGEDESDETVLTDAKRSSGSQTGRKCCPNSNLGGNSGHVNMRKEGGGFTKSFCLSQRLRALFGQLLMRSVISLLFLGCLADSGQSCPKTSSFIGFESQFFMVQHQLRGVMTIVDDCSFRVSEFDMLPGLDVHWWGASATDFVNITKGFVVSDQNLNDTFKNASFVVKLSKNVTWEKFQVLSVWDIPTASDFGHIILKNESALASRLSPALPPMPSDNNASQGKEKGRIFTVPTMFDNCKVLSKDYRVRWSLSANKTFIDIGLEAAIGIQNYMAFGWANPKSNSDLMIGADVAVAGFTEEGWPFADDFFITKYGECTVNKDGSADGVCPDTIFEGSGPVGLVNNTQTIYGHRKDGVSFVRYRRLLIPVDKKYDLPVNYTQKMNVIWAIGLMRPPDSFRPYYLPQNHGGPEAVTYGHRRLNVSEQVNDCFGPLDAAEKEDQDLIIADGNVPLVVTSGPALHYPNAPNPAKVFYINKKEAPVLRVERGVPVTFSVEAGHDVALYLTSDMLGGNATLRNNTETIYAGGPEAEGVPASPMELVWAPDRNTPNQVYYQSLYQQKMGWRVQVVDGGLSDMYNNSVFLDDQQVTFFWTLSDESISIAARGERKSGYVAIGFGTGMVDSFVYVGWVDDEGKGHVRTYWIDGKDALRVHATNENLTYVRCKSENGIITLEFTRPLKPTCVHRRRIECKNIIDRTSPLKVVWAMGASWSDEQLSEKNMHSATSQRPVRILLLGGSTEAEQDIRPVLAVHGFMMFLAWGILLPGGILAARYLKHVKGDSWYQIHVYLQYSGLAIVLLGFLFAVAELRGLYVSSLHVKFGLAAVCLACVQPVNAFMRPKRPGNGEEVTRKRLMWEYLHVIVGRSAIIFGIVALFTGTTHLGDRYGGENVHGYIWAMIAWFLIGGLMLFYLEHRARQRMRGRVYAGRSNWVLGNVEEDDSVDLLNPTRASAETGLQQSGRMEVQLEPLNR
;
A
#
# COMPACT_ATOMS: atom_id res chain seq x y z
N MET A 1 -41.30 -0.68 48.62
CA MET A 1 -40.84 -1.46 49.79
C MET A 1 -39.58 -2.20 49.38
N LEU A 2 -38.57 -2.35 50.25
CA LEU A 2 -37.32 -3.12 50.02
C LEU A 2 -36.55 -2.69 48.75
N ASN A 3 -35.53 -1.83 48.78
CA ASN A 3 -34.60 -1.40 49.83
C ASN A 3 -33.63 -2.50 50.32
N LEU A 4 -32.39 -2.50 49.79
CA LEU A 4 -31.21 -3.17 50.34
C LEU A 4 -29.92 -2.55 49.78
N GLN A 5 -28.81 -2.66 50.52
CA GLN A 5 -27.48 -2.10 50.23
C GLN A 5 -26.42 -3.21 50.38
N CYS A 6 -25.32 -3.12 49.63
CA CYS A 6 -23.92 -3.41 50.03
C CYS A 6 -22.99 -3.19 48.81
N SER A 7 -21.69 -2.87 48.84
CA SER A 7 -20.66 -2.51 49.86
C SER A 7 -19.45 -3.45 49.86
N GLN A 8 -18.29 -2.86 49.52
CA GLN A 8 -16.90 -3.17 49.96
C GLN A 8 -16.14 -4.46 49.54
N MET A 9 -14.83 -4.21 49.28
CA MET A 9 -13.63 -5.00 49.60
C MET A 9 -13.27 -6.27 48.79
N GLY A 10 -11.96 -6.48 48.61
CA GLY A 10 -11.35 -7.78 48.31
C GLY A 10 -10.26 -7.80 47.21
N CYS A 11 -8.99 -7.75 47.61
CA CYS A 11 -7.84 -8.39 46.92
C CYS A 11 -7.17 -9.35 47.95
N VAL A 12 -6.02 -9.95 47.62
CA VAL A 12 -5.13 -10.75 48.51
C VAL A 12 -5.63 -12.17 48.80
N ASP A 13 -4.86 -13.27 48.69
CA ASP A 13 -3.49 -13.53 48.15
C ASP A 13 -3.36 -15.04 47.74
N ASP A 14 -2.15 -15.63 47.85
CA ASP A 14 -1.68 -17.03 47.67
C ASP A 14 -1.13 -17.35 46.25
N ASP A 15 0.07 -17.95 46.02
CA ASP A 15 1.26 -18.28 46.85
C ASP A 15 2.52 -18.51 45.94
N GLU A 16 3.73 -18.73 46.49
CA GLU A 16 5.01 -18.98 45.77
C GLU A 16 5.29 -20.47 45.41
N LEU A 17 6.18 -20.75 44.44
CA LEU A 17 7.48 -21.45 44.66
C LEU A 17 8.26 -21.75 43.34
N ALA A 18 9.50 -22.27 43.46
CA ALA A 18 10.51 -22.24 42.40
C ALA A 18 11.32 -23.54 42.20
N GLY A 19 11.86 -23.72 40.98
CA GLY A 19 13.25 -24.16 40.76
C GLY A 19 13.56 -25.61 40.33
N ILE A 20 14.63 -25.71 39.52
CA ILE A 20 15.74 -26.71 39.58
C ILE A 20 15.60 -28.08 38.85
N GLU A 21 16.69 -28.43 38.13
CA GLU A 21 17.23 -29.73 37.65
C GLU A 21 16.46 -30.70 36.70
N ASP A 22 17.04 -30.86 35.50
CA ASP A 22 17.66 -32.07 34.90
C ASP A 22 17.01 -33.49 34.87
N MET A 23 17.37 -34.18 33.77
CA MET A 23 17.68 -35.62 33.62
C MET A 23 16.57 -36.71 33.52
N SER A 24 16.39 -37.16 32.26
CA SER A 24 16.67 -38.53 31.75
C SER A 24 15.83 -39.78 32.14
N ASP A 25 15.39 -40.47 31.07
CA ASP A 25 15.42 -41.92 30.79
C ASP A 25 14.40 -42.93 31.37
N GLY A 26 13.91 -43.77 30.44
CA GLY A 26 13.54 -45.19 30.63
C GLY A 26 12.07 -45.52 30.96
N GLU A 27 11.54 -46.70 30.60
CA GLU A 27 11.82 -47.62 29.47
C GLU A 27 10.65 -48.64 29.35
N ASP A 28 10.71 -49.56 28.36
CA ASP A 28 9.89 -50.78 28.22
C ASP A 28 8.34 -50.67 27.98
N GLU A 29 7.66 -51.60 27.30
CA GLU A 29 8.11 -52.86 26.65
C GLU A 29 7.33 -53.21 25.35
N SER A 30 7.92 -54.15 24.59
CA SER A 30 7.42 -55.10 23.57
C SER A 30 5.92 -55.15 23.13
N ASP A 31 5.67 -55.35 21.82
CA ASP A 31 5.49 -56.70 21.24
C ASP A 31 5.52 -56.73 19.67
N GLU A 32 5.49 -57.92 19.06
CA GLU A 32 6.00 -58.23 17.72
C GLU A 32 4.99 -58.54 16.57
N THR A 33 5.34 -58.12 15.34
CA THR A 33 5.25 -58.90 14.05
C THR A 33 3.95 -59.07 13.18
N VAL A 34 4.15 -58.84 11.86
CA VAL A 34 3.91 -59.76 10.69
C VAL A 34 2.60 -59.80 9.84
N LEU A 35 2.78 -59.38 8.56
CA LEU A 35 2.31 -59.91 7.25
C LEU A 35 0.90 -59.71 6.58
N THR A 36 1.02 -59.47 5.25
CA THR A 36 0.21 -59.92 4.07
C THR A 36 -1.10 -59.28 3.59
N ASP A 37 -1.04 -58.92 2.30
CA ASP A 37 -2.07 -58.94 1.24
C ASP A 37 -3.32 -59.84 1.41
N ALA A 38 -4.50 -59.32 0.99
CA ALA A 38 -5.42 -60.03 0.06
C ALA A 38 -6.62 -59.20 -0.51
N LYS A 39 -6.55 -58.88 -1.81
CA LYS A 39 -7.57 -59.18 -2.86
C LYS A 39 -9.09 -59.37 -2.49
N ARG A 40 -9.94 -58.52 -3.12
CA ARG A 40 -10.88 -58.86 -4.25
C ARG A 40 -12.42 -58.64 -4.06
N SER A 41 -13.06 -58.07 -5.12
CA SER A 41 -14.50 -58.16 -5.52
C SER A 41 -15.57 -57.54 -4.58
N SER A 42 -16.77 -57.10 -5.02
CA SER A 42 -17.39 -56.85 -6.36
C SER A 42 -18.69 -56.02 -6.15
N GLY A 43 -19.34 -55.35 -7.12
CA GLY A 43 -19.17 -55.21 -8.58
C GLY A 43 -19.97 -53.99 -9.10
N SER A 44 -19.75 -53.49 -10.32
CA SER A 44 -20.42 -53.89 -11.60
C SER A 44 -21.85 -53.34 -11.77
N GLN A 45 -22.31 -52.75 -12.88
CA GLN A 45 -21.81 -52.24 -14.20
C GLN A 45 -22.95 -51.34 -14.79
N THR A 46 -22.96 -50.61 -15.92
CA THR A 46 -22.14 -50.37 -17.14
C THR A 46 -22.62 -49.02 -17.75
N GLY A 47 -21.94 -48.29 -18.66
CA GLY A 47 -20.57 -48.39 -19.16
C GLY A 47 -20.38 -47.92 -20.63
N ARG A 48 -19.13 -47.54 -20.99
CA ARG A 48 -18.57 -47.19 -22.33
C ARG A 48 -19.07 -45.87 -22.95
N LYS A 49 -18.27 -44.93 -23.48
CA LYS A 49 -16.89 -44.75 -24.03
C LYS A 49 -16.72 -44.78 -25.57
N CYS A 50 -15.90 -43.80 -26.01
CA CYS A 50 -15.03 -43.73 -27.20
C CYS A 50 -15.57 -43.14 -28.54
N CYS A 51 -14.75 -42.25 -29.11
CA CYS A 51 -14.79 -41.72 -30.48
C CYS A 51 -14.14 -42.70 -31.48
N PRO A 52 -14.27 -42.45 -32.79
CA PRO A 52 -13.06 -42.37 -33.63
C PRO A 52 -13.11 -41.32 -34.77
N ASN A 53 -11.98 -41.15 -35.46
CA ASN A 53 -11.81 -40.35 -36.69
C ASN A 53 -12.49 -41.00 -37.92
N SER A 54 -12.77 -40.24 -38.98
CA SER A 54 -12.05 -40.34 -40.29
C SER A 54 -12.68 -39.56 -41.46
N ASN A 55 -11.88 -39.39 -42.52
CA ASN A 55 -12.11 -38.65 -43.77
C ASN A 55 -13.29 -39.13 -44.64
N LEU A 56 -13.89 -38.25 -45.46
CA LEU A 56 -13.88 -38.30 -46.96
C LEU A 56 -14.98 -37.45 -47.64
N GLY A 57 -14.61 -36.71 -48.71
CA GLY A 57 -15.52 -36.23 -49.77
C GLY A 57 -16.52 -35.10 -49.41
N GLY A 58 -17.15 -34.42 -50.38
CA GLY A 58 -16.86 -34.44 -51.82
C GLY A 58 -18.01 -33.92 -52.72
N ASN A 59 -17.80 -32.75 -53.34
CA ASN A 59 -18.45 -32.23 -54.57
C ASN A 59 -19.92 -31.72 -54.58
N SER A 60 -20.03 -30.48 -55.08
CA SER A 60 -20.99 -29.99 -56.11
C SER A 60 -22.49 -29.75 -55.78
N GLY A 61 -22.98 -28.57 -56.20
CA GLY A 61 -24.40 -28.17 -56.16
C GLY A 61 -24.62 -26.74 -56.69
N HIS A 62 -24.69 -26.57 -58.00
CA HIS A 62 -24.82 -25.26 -58.68
C HIS A 62 -26.27 -25.01 -59.15
N VAL A 63 -26.75 -23.76 -59.12
CA VAL A 63 -27.73 -23.17 -60.08
C VAL A 63 -27.68 -21.63 -59.94
N ASN A 64 -28.47 -20.84 -60.68
CA ASN A 64 -28.25 -19.40 -60.88
C ASN A 64 -29.54 -18.61 -61.26
N MET A 65 -29.50 -17.28 -61.09
CA MET A 65 -30.44 -16.24 -61.59
C MET A 65 -31.79 -16.09 -60.84
N ARG A 66 -32.51 -14.95 -60.86
CA ARG A 66 -32.42 -13.65 -61.59
C ARG A 66 -32.38 -12.45 -60.58
N LYS A 67 -31.81 -11.25 -60.84
CA LYS A 67 -32.11 -10.20 -61.87
C LYS A 67 -33.54 -9.60 -61.66
N GLU A 68 -33.82 -8.28 -61.66
CA GLU A 68 -33.14 -7.04 -62.13
C GLU A 68 -33.46 -5.86 -61.14
N GLY A 69 -32.94 -4.61 -61.22
CA GLY A 69 -31.91 -3.99 -62.07
C GLY A 69 -31.88 -2.44 -61.96
N GLY A 70 -30.82 -1.80 -62.47
CA GLY A 70 -30.68 -0.33 -62.62
C GLY A 70 -29.84 0.39 -61.53
N GLY A 71 -28.85 1.25 -61.85
CA GLY A 71 -28.26 1.54 -63.17
C GLY A 71 -27.21 2.68 -63.13
N PHE A 72 -26.37 2.78 -64.17
CA PHE A 72 -25.44 3.90 -64.53
C PHE A 72 -24.27 4.20 -63.53
N THR A 73 -23.00 4.37 -63.94
CA THR A 73 -22.35 4.28 -65.28
C THR A 73 -20.83 4.01 -65.20
N LYS A 74 -20.28 3.23 -66.17
CA LYS A 74 -18.96 3.31 -66.87
C LYS A 74 -17.69 3.86 -66.15
N SER A 75 -16.46 3.33 -66.36
CA SER A 75 -16.00 2.12 -67.09
C SER A 75 -14.51 1.79 -66.81
N PHE A 76 -14.18 0.49 -66.85
CA PHE A 76 -12.88 -0.20 -67.03
C PHE A 76 -11.54 0.57 -67.02
N CYS A 77 -10.75 0.26 -65.98
CA CYS A 77 -9.44 -0.43 -66.05
C CYS A 77 -8.46 -0.14 -67.22
N LEU A 78 -7.43 0.67 -66.94
CA LEU A 78 -6.03 0.35 -67.31
C LEU A 78 -5.06 1.16 -66.42
N SER A 79 -3.74 0.89 -66.52
CA SER A 79 -2.65 1.66 -65.89
C SER A 79 -2.57 1.67 -64.34
N GLN A 80 -2.20 0.54 -63.74
CA GLN A 80 -1.63 0.52 -62.36
C GLN A 80 -0.32 -0.28 -62.21
N ARG A 81 0.41 -0.53 -63.30
CA ARG A 81 1.79 -1.08 -63.28
C ARG A 81 2.90 -0.14 -63.75
N LEU A 82 2.58 1.10 -64.16
CA LEU A 82 3.59 2.08 -64.62
C LEU A 82 3.99 3.16 -63.59
N ARG A 83 3.25 3.32 -62.47
CA ARG A 83 3.57 4.35 -61.46
C ARG A 83 4.61 3.93 -60.41
N ALA A 84 4.94 2.63 -60.31
CA ALA A 84 5.96 2.13 -59.37
C ALA A 84 7.41 2.34 -59.86
N LEU A 85 7.64 2.38 -61.18
CA LEU A 85 8.99 2.40 -61.78
C LEU A 85 9.58 3.81 -61.93
N PHE A 86 8.77 4.85 -62.09
CA PHE A 86 9.28 6.24 -62.23
C PHE A 86 9.68 6.88 -60.89
N GLY A 87 9.02 6.53 -59.78
CA GLY A 87 9.38 7.04 -58.46
C GLY A 87 10.74 6.54 -57.96
N GLN A 88 11.10 5.29 -58.30
CA GLN A 88 12.35 4.68 -57.85
C GLN A 88 13.60 5.19 -58.60
N LEU A 89 13.47 5.68 -59.85
CA LEU A 89 14.58 6.32 -60.55
C LEU A 89 14.87 7.73 -60.06
N LEU A 90 13.85 8.57 -59.84
CA LEU A 90 14.08 9.94 -59.31
C LEU A 90 14.69 9.91 -57.90
N MET A 91 14.19 9.06 -57.00
CA MET A 91 14.80 8.88 -55.67
C MET A 91 16.27 8.47 -55.75
N ARG A 92 16.62 7.51 -56.63
CA ARG A 92 18.02 7.10 -56.82
C ARG A 92 18.89 8.21 -57.41
N SER A 93 18.36 9.03 -58.32
CA SER A 93 19.12 10.15 -58.88
C SER A 93 19.33 11.29 -57.88
N VAL A 94 18.34 11.59 -57.03
CA VAL A 94 18.48 12.62 -55.97
C VAL A 94 19.44 12.15 -54.87
N ILE A 95 19.32 10.90 -54.43
CA ILE A 95 20.26 10.30 -53.47
C ILE A 95 21.68 10.28 -54.06
N SER A 96 21.85 9.93 -55.34
CA SER A 96 23.16 9.91 -56.00
C SER A 96 23.77 11.30 -56.24
N LEU A 97 22.99 12.39 -56.23
CA LEU A 97 23.54 13.76 -56.20
C LEU A 97 23.82 14.24 -54.78
N LEU A 98 23.04 13.82 -53.77
CA LEU A 98 23.35 14.11 -52.36
C LEU A 98 24.65 13.44 -51.92
N PHE A 99 25.00 12.27 -52.47
CA PHE A 99 26.32 11.65 -52.25
C PHE A 99 27.51 12.39 -52.90
N LEU A 100 27.29 13.39 -53.77
CA LEU A 100 28.35 14.33 -54.20
C LEU A 100 28.45 15.56 -53.28
N GLY A 101 27.54 15.72 -52.31
CA GLY A 101 27.59 16.76 -51.28
C GLY A 101 28.44 16.40 -50.06
N CYS A 102 28.84 15.13 -49.92
CA CYS A 102 29.84 14.76 -48.92
C CYS A 102 31.20 15.33 -49.31
N LEU A 103 31.65 16.35 -48.58
CA LEU A 103 33.08 16.66 -48.48
C LEU A 103 33.77 15.40 -47.98
N ALA A 104 34.45 14.70 -48.89
CA ALA A 104 35.49 13.76 -48.52
C ALA A 104 36.61 14.57 -47.87
N ASP A 105 36.57 14.66 -46.53
CA ASP A 105 37.64 15.28 -45.74
C ASP A 105 38.93 14.54 -46.09
N SER A 106 39.76 15.19 -46.90
CA SER A 106 40.87 14.57 -47.61
C SER A 106 41.90 14.15 -46.59
N GLY A 107 41.88 12.87 -46.22
CA GLY A 107 42.48 12.31 -45.01
C GLY A 107 43.80 12.97 -44.65
N GLN A 108 43.74 13.98 -43.78
CA GLN A 108 44.88 14.80 -43.41
C GLN A 108 45.83 13.86 -42.66
N SER A 109 46.95 13.49 -43.31
CA SER A 109 47.82 12.43 -42.82
C SER A 109 48.42 12.87 -41.48
N CYS A 110 47.83 12.39 -40.39
CA CYS A 110 48.20 12.88 -39.08
C CYS A 110 49.68 12.60 -38.81
N PRO A 111 50.42 13.58 -38.27
CA PRO A 111 51.85 13.40 -38.07
C PRO A 111 52.14 12.20 -37.17
N LYS A 112 53.36 11.67 -37.32
CA LYS A 112 53.89 10.61 -36.47
C LYS A 112 55.14 11.11 -35.76
N THR A 113 54.94 12.08 -34.88
CA THR A 113 56.00 12.84 -34.21
C THR A 113 56.01 12.71 -32.69
N SER A 114 54.91 12.26 -32.07
CA SER A 114 54.84 12.01 -30.63
C SER A 114 55.69 10.79 -30.21
N SER A 115 56.31 10.91 -29.04
CA SER A 115 57.03 9.83 -28.36
C SER A 115 56.14 8.68 -27.88
N PHE A 116 54.81 8.84 -27.89
CA PHE A 116 53.84 7.83 -27.47
C PHE A 116 53.37 6.89 -28.59
N ILE A 117 53.83 7.05 -29.84
CA ILE A 117 53.38 6.19 -30.95
C ILE A 117 53.88 4.76 -30.77
N GLY A 118 52.97 3.79 -30.91
CA GLY A 118 53.25 2.39 -30.59
C GLY A 118 53.27 2.09 -29.08
N PHE A 119 52.90 3.04 -28.22
CA PHE A 119 52.54 2.74 -26.84
C PHE A 119 51.31 1.83 -26.84
N GLU A 120 51.43 0.71 -26.12
CA GLU A 120 50.38 -0.29 -25.95
C GLU A 120 50.12 -0.48 -24.44
N SER A 121 48.85 -0.50 -24.04
CA SER A 121 48.48 -0.68 -22.64
C SER A 121 47.08 -1.27 -22.49
N GLN A 122 46.86 -1.98 -21.39
CA GLN A 122 45.58 -2.58 -21.02
C GLN A 122 44.80 -1.62 -20.11
N PHE A 123 43.48 -1.53 -20.28
CA PHE A 123 42.66 -0.72 -19.37
C PHE A 123 42.63 -1.30 -17.96
N PHE A 124 42.90 -0.46 -16.96
CA PHE A 124 42.62 -0.80 -15.56
C PHE A 124 41.11 -0.68 -15.33
N MET A 125 40.44 -1.82 -15.15
CA MET A 125 39.00 -1.90 -14.87
C MET A 125 38.67 -1.23 -13.54
N VAL A 126 37.76 -0.26 -13.54
CA VAL A 126 37.27 0.42 -12.33
C VAL A 126 35.81 0.08 -12.05
N GLN A 127 34.92 0.19 -13.05
CA GLN A 127 33.51 -0.22 -13.02
C GLN A 127 33.04 -0.70 -14.41
N HIS A 128 31.76 -1.04 -14.57
CA HIS A 128 31.10 -1.44 -15.82
C HIS A 128 31.79 -2.61 -16.56
N GLN A 129 32.50 -3.47 -15.82
CA GLN A 129 33.26 -4.62 -16.31
C GLN A 129 34.21 -4.30 -17.50
N LEU A 130 34.73 -3.08 -17.54
CA LEU A 130 35.53 -2.58 -18.66
C LEU A 130 36.83 -3.37 -18.86
N ARG A 131 37.05 -3.88 -20.08
CA ARG A 131 38.33 -4.45 -20.54
C ARG A 131 38.68 -4.00 -21.95
N GLY A 132 39.96 -4.10 -22.30
CA GLY A 132 40.47 -3.91 -23.65
C GLY A 132 41.95 -3.53 -23.68
N VAL A 133 42.48 -3.42 -24.89
CA VAL A 133 43.86 -2.97 -25.18
C VAL A 133 43.79 -1.69 -26.02
N MET A 134 44.58 -0.69 -25.64
CA MET A 134 44.77 0.55 -26.38
C MET A 134 46.14 0.55 -27.05
N THR A 135 46.20 0.95 -28.33
CA THR A 135 47.45 1.18 -29.07
C THR A 135 47.44 2.55 -29.75
N ILE A 136 48.44 3.39 -29.50
CA ILE A 136 48.54 4.73 -30.12
C ILE A 136 49.09 4.61 -31.54
N VAL A 137 48.32 5.10 -32.53
CA VAL A 137 48.57 4.88 -33.96
C VAL A 137 49.31 6.05 -34.60
N ASP A 138 48.93 7.27 -34.26
CA ASP A 138 49.54 8.54 -34.70
C ASP A 138 49.19 9.68 -33.73
N ASP A 139 49.62 10.90 -34.05
CA ASP A 139 49.45 12.07 -33.17
C ASP A 139 47.98 12.52 -33.00
N CYS A 140 47.05 11.93 -33.76
CA CYS A 140 45.62 12.24 -33.73
C CYS A 140 44.73 11.05 -33.33
N SER A 141 45.25 9.82 -33.24
CA SER A 141 44.39 8.64 -33.14
C SER A 141 45.00 7.45 -32.41
N PHE A 142 44.11 6.68 -31.79
CA PHE A 142 44.42 5.42 -31.13
C PHE A 142 43.45 4.34 -31.54
N ARG A 143 43.94 3.10 -31.61
CA ARG A 143 43.14 1.90 -31.80
C ARG A 143 42.79 1.34 -30.43
N VAL A 144 41.55 0.90 -30.28
CA VAL A 144 41.11 0.05 -29.18
C VAL A 144 40.77 -1.32 -29.76
N SER A 145 41.18 -2.38 -29.09
CA SER A 145 40.89 -3.78 -29.44
C SER A 145 40.49 -4.58 -28.22
N GLU A 146 39.76 -5.67 -28.43
CA GLU A 146 39.21 -6.53 -27.36
C GLU A 146 38.36 -5.76 -26.33
N PHE A 147 37.63 -4.74 -26.81
CA PHE A 147 36.87 -3.84 -25.94
C PHE A 147 35.55 -4.48 -25.49
N ASP A 148 35.44 -4.72 -24.18
CA ASP A 148 34.25 -5.20 -23.47
C ASP A 148 33.82 -4.11 -22.48
N MET A 149 32.54 -3.72 -22.46
CA MET A 149 32.02 -2.71 -21.53
C MET A 149 30.50 -2.78 -21.38
N LEU A 150 30.00 -2.58 -20.16
CA LEU A 150 28.57 -2.38 -19.87
C LEU A 150 28.14 -0.93 -20.15
N PRO A 151 26.91 -0.68 -20.63
CA PRO A 151 26.45 0.64 -21.06
C PRO A 151 26.33 1.62 -19.88
N GLY A 152 26.57 2.91 -20.12
CA GLY A 152 26.37 4.00 -19.15
C GLY A 152 25.36 5.05 -19.64
N LEU A 153 25.34 6.26 -19.03
CA LEU A 153 24.35 7.29 -19.35
C LEU A 153 24.80 8.27 -20.45
N ASP A 154 25.98 8.88 -20.30
CA ASP A 154 26.63 9.74 -21.30
C ASP A 154 28.15 9.57 -21.15
N VAL A 155 28.66 8.50 -21.77
CA VAL A 155 29.99 7.95 -21.59
C VAL A 155 30.92 8.43 -22.69
N HIS A 156 32.05 9.03 -22.32
CA HIS A 156 33.01 9.64 -23.23
C HIS A 156 34.45 9.23 -22.93
N TRP A 157 35.31 9.37 -23.95
CA TRP A 157 36.76 9.34 -23.78
C TRP A 157 37.21 10.61 -23.04
N TRP A 158 37.92 10.44 -21.92
CA TRP A 158 38.19 11.53 -20.97
C TRP A 158 39.68 11.62 -20.63
N GLY A 159 40.27 12.80 -20.85
CA GLY A 159 41.68 13.08 -20.59
C GLY A 159 41.87 13.82 -19.26
N ALA A 160 42.73 13.29 -18.39
CA ALA A 160 43.03 13.87 -17.09
C ALA A 160 44.55 13.94 -16.78
N SER A 161 44.93 14.85 -15.88
CA SER A 161 46.33 15.07 -15.48
C SER A 161 46.90 13.98 -14.57
N ALA A 162 46.04 13.31 -13.80
CA ALA A 162 46.37 12.25 -12.85
C ALA A 162 45.10 11.47 -12.45
N THR A 163 45.26 10.36 -11.73
CA THR A 163 44.19 9.44 -11.31
C THR A 163 43.54 9.80 -9.97
N ASP A 164 44.03 10.83 -9.27
CA ASP A 164 43.40 11.30 -8.03
C ASP A 164 42.06 12.00 -8.31
N PHE A 165 41.15 11.93 -7.34
CA PHE A 165 39.78 12.45 -7.43
C PHE A 165 39.70 13.87 -8.00
N VAL A 166 40.60 14.78 -7.56
CA VAL A 166 40.54 16.20 -7.93
C VAL A 166 41.05 16.44 -9.35
N ASN A 167 42.06 15.71 -9.81
CA ASN A 167 42.58 15.85 -11.17
C ASN A 167 41.77 15.07 -12.21
N ILE A 168 41.18 13.92 -11.86
CA ILE A 168 40.36 13.14 -12.80
C ILE A 168 38.97 13.78 -13.02
N THR A 169 38.30 14.28 -11.98
CA THR A 169 37.02 15.03 -12.14
C THR A 169 37.16 16.35 -12.88
N LYS A 170 38.38 16.91 -12.96
CA LYS A 170 38.72 18.14 -13.71
C LYS A 170 39.31 17.86 -15.11
N GLY A 171 39.13 16.65 -15.62
CA GLY A 171 39.52 16.29 -16.98
C GLY A 171 38.64 16.96 -18.06
N PHE A 172 38.76 16.46 -19.28
CA PHE A 172 38.01 16.96 -20.43
C PHE A 172 37.76 15.84 -21.46
N VAL A 173 36.69 15.95 -22.25
CA VAL A 173 36.41 15.03 -23.35
C VAL A 173 37.52 15.14 -24.41
N VAL A 174 38.16 14.02 -24.76
CA VAL A 174 39.27 13.97 -25.73
C VAL A 174 38.84 13.53 -27.14
N SER A 175 37.64 12.97 -27.29
CA SER A 175 37.10 12.52 -28.57
C SER A 175 35.59 12.72 -28.62
N ASP A 176 35.08 13.13 -29.79
CA ASP A 176 33.66 13.31 -30.05
C ASP A 176 32.89 11.97 -30.16
N GLN A 177 33.58 10.82 -30.03
CA GLN A 177 32.99 9.49 -30.04
C GLN A 177 32.41 9.11 -28.66
N ASN A 178 31.08 9.00 -28.59
CA ASN A 178 30.32 8.49 -27.44
C ASN A 178 30.43 6.94 -27.31
N LEU A 179 30.25 6.43 -26.08
CA LEU A 179 30.42 5.02 -25.70
C LEU A 179 29.19 4.44 -24.94
N ASN A 180 27.98 4.94 -25.17
CA ASN A 180 26.78 4.52 -24.41
C ASN A 180 26.33 3.06 -24.66
N ASP A 181 26.79 2.41 -25.73
CA ASP A 181 26.40 1.05 -26.09
C ASP A 181 27.08 -0.04 -25.24
N THR A 182 26.54 -1.27 -25.28
CA THR A 182 27.23 -2.45 -24.72
C THR A 182 28.28 -2.97 -25.71
N PHE A 183 29.57 -2.88 -25.36
CA PHE A 183 30.66 -3.37 -26.21
C PHE A 183 30.99 -4.83 -25.87
N LYS A 184 31.22 -5.66 -26.92
CA LYS A 184 31.54 -7.09 -26.81
C LYS A 184 32.62 -7.47 -27.81
N ASN A 185 33.85 -7.64 -27.33
CA ASN A 185 35.07 -7.86 -28.12
C ASN A 185 35.16 -6.90 -29.33
N ALA A 186 34.85 -5.62 -29.09
CA ALA A 186 34.84 -4.60 -30.13
C ALA A 186 36.27 -4.15 -30.47
N SER A 187 36.48 -3.74 -31.72
CA SER A 187 37.77 -3.19 -32.18
C SER A 187 37.55 -2.04 -33.15
N PHE A 188 38.06 -0.85 -32.82
CA PHE A 188 37.84 0.38 -33.58
C PHE A 188 39.01 1.37 -33.43
N VAL A 189 38.98 2.46 -34.20
CA VAL A 189 39.99 3.54 -34.13
C VAL A 189 39.29 4.83 -33.74
N VAL A 190 39.69 5.38 -32.61
CA VAL A 190 39.21 6.63 -32.04
C VAL A 190 40.07 7.78 -32.54
N LYS A 191 39.44 8.89 -32.93
CA LYS A 191 40.13 10.14 -33.30
C LYS A 191 40.03 11.15 -32.16
N LEU A 192 41.14 11.81 -31.85
CA LEU A 192 41.18 12.92 -30.91
C LEU A 192 40.51 14.17 -31.53
N SER A 193 39.79 14.93 -30.69
CA SER A 193 39.17 16.19 -31.11
C SER A 193 40.25 17.25 -31.38
N LYS A 194 40.00 18.16 -32.34
CA LYS A 194 41.05 19.00 -33.00
C LYS A 194 41.96 19.85 -32.08
N ASN A 195 41.58 20.08 -30.83
CA ASN A 195 42.35 20.86 -29.85
C ASN A 195 43.15 19.98 -28.86
N VAL A 196 43.16 18.67 -29.03
CA VAL A 196 43.71 17.68 -28.09
C VAL A 196 45.02 17.09 -28.65
N THR A 197 46.02 16.92 -27.78
CA THR A 197 47.30 16.27 -28.09
C THR A 197 47.72 15.39 -26.92
N TRP A 198 48.50 14.34 -27.20
CA TRP A 198 48.94 13.34 -26.21
C TRP A 198 49.68 13.91 -24.98
N GLU A 199 50.25 15.10 -25.08
CA GLU A 199 50.96 15.76 -23.96
C GLU A 199 50.03 16.47 -22.95
N LYS A 200 48.74 16.66 -23.29
CA LYS A 200 47.79 17.41 -22.45
C LYS A 200 47.19 16.61 -21.29
N PHE A 201 47.34 15.29 -21.29
CA PHE A 201 46.79 14.39 -20.28
C PHE A 201 47.76 13.24 -20.01
N GLN A 202 47.77 12.75 -18.77
CA GLN A 202 48.59 11.60 -18.35
C GLN A 202 47.72 10.36 -18.07
N VAL A 203 46.40 10.52 -18.11
CA VAL A 203 45.41 9.48 -17.90
C VAL A 203 44.35 9.61 -19.00
N LEU A 204 44.05 8.49 -19.67
CA LEU A 204 42.89 8.34 -20.52
C LEU A 204 41.89 7.44 -19.79
N SER A 205 40.74 7.99 -19.42
CA SER A 205 39.62 7.29 -18.78
C SER A 205 38.46 7.11 -19.76
N VAL A 206 37.64 6.09 -19.53
CA VAL A 206 36.28 6.01 -20.04
C VAL A 206 35.36 6.45 -18.91
N TRP A 207 34.65 7.56 -19.13
CA TRP A 207 34.04 8.34 -18.06
C TRP A 207 32.57 8.63 -18.33
N ASP A 208 31.70 8.38 -17.35
CA ASP A 208 30.28 8.71 -17.41
C ASP A 208 30.03 10.10 -16.79
N ILE A 209 29.57 11.05 -17.60
CA ILE A 209 29.47 12.47 -17.22
C ILE A 209 28.43 12.71 -16.11
N PRO A 210 27.19 12.15 -16.15
CA PRO A 210 26.14 12.49 -15.18
C PRO A 210 26.43 11.95 -13.77
N THR A 211 27.12 10.81 -13.68
CA THR A 211 27.47 10.13 -12.43
C THR A 211 28.88 10.48 -11.93
N ALA A 212 29.65 11.25 -12.72
CA ALA A 212 31.07 11.53 -12.52
C ALA A 212 31.89 10.26 -12.20
N SER A 213 31.66 9.19 -12.97
CA SER A 213 32.23 7.86 -12.74
C SER A 213 33.36 7.53 -13.70
N ASP A 214 34.41 6.88 -13.20
CA ASP A 214 35.46 6.25 -14.02
C ASP A 214 35.13 4.76 -14.20
N PHE A 215 34.88 4.32 -15.43
CA PHE A 215 34.69 2.89 -15.73
C PHE A 215 36.03 2.17 -15.87
N GLY A 216 37.08 2.89 -16.27
CA GLY A 216 38.43 2.34 -16.35
C GLY A 216 39.36 3.22 -17.16
N HIS A 217 40.65 3.15 -16.84
CA HIS A 217 41.64 4.09 -17.36
C HIS A 217 43.00 3.46 -17.71
N ILE A 218 43.78 4.21 -18.49
CA ILE A 218 45.16 3.93 -18.88
C ILE A 218 46.04 5.11 -18.48
N ILE A 219 47.24 4.83 -17.94
CA ILE A 219 48.21 5.85 -17.50
C ILE A 219 49.32 5.98 -18.55
N LEU A 220 49.39 7.14 -19.19
CA LEU A 220 50.41 7.49 -20.19
C LEU A 220 51.72 7.93 -19.50
N LYS A 221 52.44 6.98 -18.87
CA LYS A 221 53.75 7.23 -18.24
C LYS A 221 54.81 6.23 -18.68
N ASN A 222 55.99 6.76 -18.97
CA ASN A 222 57.17 5.97 -19.32
C ASN A 222 57.75 5.30 -18.05
N GLU A 223 58.23 4.05 -18.18
CA GLU A 223 58.53 3.18 -17.03
C GLU A 223 59.68 3.72 -16.17
N SER A 224 59.39 4.06 -14.89
CA SER A 224 60.42 4.26 -13.84
C SER A 224 59.84 4.59 -12.45
N ALA A 225 58.64 5.19 -12.36
CA ALA A 225 58.11 5.78 -11.12
C ALA A 225 56.99 4.98 -10.40
N LEU A 226 56.61 3.80 -10.90
CA LEU A 226 55.36 3.12 -10.51
C LEU A 226 55.46 2.20 -9.27
N ALA A 227 56.63 2.10 -8.65
CA ALA A 227 56.91 1.16 -7.56
C ALA A 227 56.53 1.65 -6.13
N SER A 228 55.88 2.80 -5.96
CA SER A 228 55.74 3.43 -4.62
C SER A 228 54.47 4.24 -4.33
N ARG A 229 53.46 4.30 -5.22
CA ARG A 229 52.33 5.24 -5.07
C ARG A 229 50.91 4.75 -5.45
N LEU A 230 50.71 3.46 -5.76
CA LEU A 230 49.36 2.92 -6.05
C LEU A 230 49.02 1.75 -5.12
N SER A 231 48.51 2.06 -3.92
CA SER A 231 47.59 1.24 -3.10
C SER A 231 47.28 1.96 -1.78
N PRO A 232 46.02 2.26 -1.45
CA PRO A 232 45.52 2.10 -0.09
C PRO A 232 45.45 0.59 0.24
N ALA A 233 45.79 0.21 1.47
CA ALA A 233 45.59 -1.13 2.03
C ALA A 233 46.10 -2.34 1.18
N LEU A 234 47.42 -2.52 1.14
CA LEU A 234 48.01 -3.87 1.00
C LEU A 234 48.45 -4.36 2.39
N PRO A 235 48.08 -5.58 2.84
CA PRO A 235 48.74 -6.22 3.96
C PRO A 235 50.21 -6.56 3.61
N PRO A 236 51.13 -6.59 4.58
CA PRO A 236 52.56 -6.75 4.31
C PRO A 236 52.92 -8.16 3.85
N MET A 237 53.61 -8.28 2.71
CA MET A 237 54.27 -9.53 2.32
C MET A 237 55.44 -9.87 3.28
N PRO A 238 55.66 -11.16 3.60
CA PRO A 238 56.91 -11.63 4.17
C PRO A 238 58.10 -11.36 3.22
N SER A 239 59.28 -11.07 3.79
CA SER A 239 60.48 -10.77 3.02
C SER A 239 61.35 -12.00 2.76
N ASP A 240 61.16 -12.65 1.61
CA ASP A 240 62.02 -13.74 1.16
C ASP A 240 63.41 -13.25 0.72
N ASN A 241 64.35 -13.25 1.66
CA ASN A 241 65.76 -12.97 1.45
C ASN A 241 66.47 -14.15 0.74
N ASN A 242 66.20 -14.41 -0.56
CA ASN A 242 67.12 -15.08 -1.49
C ASN A 242 66.61 -15.12 -2.95
N ALA A 243 66.93 -14.10 -3.75
CA ALA A 243 66.83 -14.16 -5.22
C ALA A 243 68.02 -13.43 -5.86
N SER A 244 68.84 -14.16 -6.63
CA SER A 244 70.05 -13.64 -7.26
C SER A 244 69.75 -12.80 -8.52
N GLN A 245 70.67 -11.91 -8.89
CA GLN A 245 70.48 -10.93 -9.97
C GLN A 245 70.19 -11.57 -11.34
N GLY A 246 68.95 -11.42 -11.82
CA GLY A 246 68.56 -11.68 -13.22
C GLY A 246 68.05 -10.40 -13.88
N LYS A 247 68.69 -9.96 -14.98
CA LYS A 247 68.24 -8.79 -15.77
C LYS A 247 67.17 -9.17 -16.80
N GLU A 248 65.93 -9.35 -16.35
CA GLU A 248 64.78 -9.35 -17.28
C GLU A 248 64.53 -7.92 -17.79
N LYS A 249 64.30 -7.78 -19.10
CA LYS A 249 63.86 -6.52 -19.72
C LYS A 249 62.34 -6.53 -19.87
N GLY A 250 61.70 -5.39 -19.59
CA GLY A 250 60.31 -5.14 -19.97
C GLY A 250 59.27 -5.96 -19.20
N ARG A 251 59.09 -5.66 -17.91
CA ARG A 251 57.88 -6.07 -17.19
C ARG A 251 56.74 -5.11 -17.57
N ILE A 252 56.13 -5.38 -18.72
CA ILE A 252 54.83 -4.81 -19.09
C ILE A 252 53.89 -4.92 -17.87
N PHE A 253 53.26 -3.82 -17.50
CA PHE A 253 52.27 -3.79 -16.43
C PHE A 253 51.00 -4.54 -16.87
N THR A 254 51.03 -5.87 -16.70
CA THR A 254 49.91 -6.75 -16.98
C THR A 254 48.79 -6.48 -15.98
N VAL A 255 47.64 -6.01 -16.46
CA VAL A 255 46.48 -5.74 -15.61
C VAL A 255 45.97 -7.08 -15.09
N PRO A 256 45.75 -7.26 -13.78
CA PRO A 256 45.54 -8.58 -13.19
C PRO A 256 44.24 -9.27 -13.63
N THR A 257 43.33 -8.56 -14.30
CA THR A 257 42.07 -9.08 -14.86
C THR A 257 42.18 -9.58 -16.30
N MET A 258 43.34 -9.44 -16.95
CA MET A 258 43.61 -9.88 -18.33
C MET A 258 44.36 -11.23 -18.36
N PHE A 259 44.00 -12.07 -19.33
CA PHE A 259 44.50 -13.45 -19.53
C PHE A 259 44.45 -13.82 -21.01
N ASP A 260 45.29 -14.75 -21.43
CA ASP A 260 45.37 -15.20 -22.85
C ASP A 260 44.17 -16.06 -23.27
N ASN A 261 43.51 -16.73 -22.33
CA ASN A 261 42.44 -17.69 -22.59
C ASN A 261 41.22 -17.47 -21.69
N CYS A 262 40.04 -17.84 -22.18
CA CYS A 262 38.82 -17.92 -21.40
C CYS A 262 37.82 -18.95 -21.93
N LYS A 263 37.12 -19.63 -21.00
CA LYS A 263 36.03 -20.56 -21.29
C LYS A 263 34.81 -20.26 -20.43
N VAL A 264 33.63 -20.23 -21.06
CA VAL A 264 32.35 -20.10 -20.38
C VAL A 264 31.96 -21.47 -19.79
N LEU A 265 31.62 -21.50 -18.50
CA LEU A 265 31.28 -22.74 -17.78
C LEU A 265 29.75 -22.90 -17.66
N SER A 266 29.10 -21.85 -17.15
CA SER A 266 27.65 -21.61 -17.19
C SER A 266 27.37 -20.19 -17.71
N LYS A 267 26.09 -19.78 -17.77
CA LYS A 267 25.70 -18.40 -18.15
C LYS A 267 26.42 -17.34 -17.30
N ASP A 268 26.54 -17.63 -16.01
CA ASP A 268 26.90 -16.67 -14.97
C ASP A 268 28.27 -16.96 -14.32
N TYR A 269 29.03 -17.93 -14.86
CA TYR A 269 30.37 -18.30 -14.38
C TYR A 269 31.32 -18.67 -15.55
N ARG A 270 32.51 -18.08 -15.54
CA ARG A 270 33.57 -18.22 -16.55
C ARG A 270 34.93 -18.47 -15.88
N VAL A 271 35.82 -19.17 -16.59
CA VAL A 271 37.22 -19.39 -16.17
C VAL A 271 38.18 -18.79 -17.20
N ARG A 272 39.14 -18.00 -16.73
CA ARG A 272 40.23 -17.40 -17.50
C ARG A 272 41.56 -18.04 -17.09
N TRP A 273 42.52 -18.18 -18.00
CA TRP A 273 43.86 -18.66 -17.62
C TRP A 273 44.98 -18.20 -18.55
N SER A 274 46.16 -18.10 -17.96
CA SER A 274 47.44 -17.83 -18.61
C SER A 274 48.48 -18.84 -18.13
N LEU A 275 49.25 -19.39 -19.08
CA LEU A 275 50.39 -20.27 -18.77
C LEU A 275 51.66 -19.44 -18.58
N SER A 276 52.48 -19.77 -17.58
CA SER A 276 53.76 -19.10 -17.40
C SER A 276 54.68 -19.35 -18.61
N ALA A 277 55.53 -18.36 -18.96
CA ALA A 277 56.42 -18.47 -20.13
C ALA A 277 57.39 -19.67 -20.06
N ASN A 278 57.81 -20.04 -18.84
CA ASN A 278 58.61 -21.22 -18.52
C ASN A 278 57.78 -22.51 -18.28
N LYS A 279 56.44 -22.43 -18.34
CA LYS A 279 55.47 -23.53 -18.18
C LYS A 279 55.62 -24.32 -16.87
N THR A 280 55.82 -23.61 -15.76
CA THR A 280 55.90 -24.18 -14.40
C THR A 280 54.62 -23.96 -13.60
N PHE A 281 53.87 -22.89 -13.88
CA PHE A 281 52.63 -22.55 -13.19
C PHE A 281 51.54 -22.09 -14.18
N ILE A 282 50.31 -22.12 -13.70
CA ILE A 282 49.13 -21.53 -14.34
C ILE A 282 48.60 -20.41 -13.43
N ASP A 283 48.30 -19.26 -14.02
CA ASP A 283 47.50 -18.23 -13.37
C ASP A 283 46.05 -18.41 -13.84
N ILE A 284 45.12 -18.60 -12.92
CA ILE A 284 43.69 -18.80 -13.18
C ILE A 284 42.91 -17.60 -12.63
N GLY A 285 41.95 -17.10 -13.41
CA GLY A 285 40.95 -16.12 -12.99
C GLY A 285 39.55 -16.73 -13.00
N LEU A 286 38.88 -16.77 -11.87
CA LEU A 286 37.48 -17.16 -11.74
C LEU A 286 36.61 -15.90 -11.79
N GLU A 287 35.60 -15.88 -12.66
CA GLU A 287 34.75 -14.72 -12.97
C GLU A 287 33.27 -15.12 -12.93
N ALA A 288 32.51 -14.65 -11.93
CA ALA A 288 31.11 -15.04 -11.75
C ALA A 288 30.17 -13.91 -11.29
N ALA A 289 28.96 -13.88 -11.83
CA ALA A 289 27.87 -12.98 -11.44
C ALA A 289 27.03 -13.63 -10.33
N ILE A 290 27.61 -13.66 -9.13
CA ILE A 290 27.07 -14.29 -7.91
C ILE A 290 27.19 -13.30 -6.75
N GLY A 291 26.43 -13.47 -5.66
CA GLY A 291 26.57 -12.63 -4.46
C GLY A 291 27.90 -12.84 -3.73
N ILE A 292 28.30 -11.89 -2.87
CA ILE A 292 29.59 -11.91 -2.16
C ILE A 292 29.79 -13.14 -1.26
N GLN A 293 28.71 -13.69 -0.69
CA GLN A 293 28.71 -14.87 0.18
C GLN A 293 28.89 -16.20 -0.59
N ASN A 294 28.94 -16.18 -1.93
CA ASN A 294 29.08 -17.38 -2.73
C ASN A 294 30.55 -17.67 -3.10
N TYR A 295 30.95 -18.93 -2.98
CA TYR A 295 32.24 -19.42 -3.47
C TYR A 295 32.21 -19.72 -4.98
N MET A 296 33.41 -19.77 -5.56
CA MET A 296 33.72 -20.25 -6.90
C MET A 296 34.76 -21.37 -6.79
N ALA A 297 34.38 -22.61 -7.10
CA ALA A 297 35.28 -23.76 -7.08
C ALA A 297 35.63 -24.20 -8.51
N PHE A 298 36.91 -24.43 -8.77
CA PHE A 298 37.41 -24.95 -10.05
C PHE A 298 38.62 -25.86 -9.84
N GLY A 299 38.67 -26.98 -10.56
CA GLY A 299 39.86 -27.84 -10.56
C GLY A 299 39.73 -29.09 -11.43
N TRP A 300 40.57 -30.08 -11.15
CA TRP A 300 40.78 -31.24 -12.01
C TRP A 300 40.19 -32.51 -11.42
N ALA A 301 39.46 -33.25 -12.25
CA ALA A 301 38.96 -34.56 -11.88
C ALA A 301 40.10 -35.60 -11.95
N ASN A 302 40.05 -36.61 -11.08
CA ASN A 302 41.02 -37.71 -11.07
C ASN A 302 41.11 -38.37 -12.48
N PRO A 303 42.29 -38.40 -13.14
CA PRO A 303 42.43 -39.00 -14.46
C PRO A 303 42.12 -40.50 -14.54
N LYS A 304 41.95 -41.17 -13.40
CA LYS A 304 41.55 -42.59 -13.29
C LYS A 304 40.03 -42.77 -13.14
N SER A 305 39.28 -41.71 -12.85
CA SER A 305 37.81 -41.77 -12.70
C SER A 305 37.10 -41.51 -14.04
N ASN A 306 36.14 -42.38 -14.37
CA ASN A 306 35.35 -42.32 -15.60
C ASN A 306 33.86 -42.00 -15.37
N SER A 307 33.38 -42.04 -14.13
CA SER A 307 32.00 -41.78 -13.72
C SER A 307 31.96 -40.64 -12.71
N ASP A 308 32.60 -40.84 -11.57
CA ASP A 308 32.50 -39.99 -10.38
C ASP A 308 33.61 -38.94 -10.43
N LEU A 309 33.42 -37.90 -11.25
CA LEU A 309 34.42 -36.88 -11.54
C LEU A 309 34.77 -35.98 -10.34
N MET A 310 34.02 -36.06 -9.23
CA MET A 310 34.30 -35.31 -8.01
C MET A 310 35.09 -36.10 -6.97
N ILE A 311 34.96 -37.43 -6.87
CA ILE A 311 35.69 -38.18 -5.84
C ILE A 311 37.16 -38.34 -6.24
N GLY A 312 38.05 -37.96 -5.32
CA GLY A 312 39.48 -37.86 -5.58
C GLY A 312 39.83 -36.76 -6.59
N ALA A 313 38.95 -35.79 -6.78
CA ALA A 313 39.24 -34.55 -7.48
C ALA A 313 39.86 -33.53 -6.52
N ASP A 314 40.58 -32.60 -7.12
CA ASP A 314 41.43 -31.64 -6.44
C ASP A 314 41.13 -30.26 -7.06
N VAL A 315 40.68 -29.33 -6.21
CA VAL A 315 40.02 -28.09 -6.60
C VAL A 315 40.46 -26.91 -5.76
N ALA A 316 40.71 -25.77 -6.40
CA ALA A 316 40.83 -24.51 -5.69
C ALA A 316 39.42 -23.96 -5.43
N VAL A 317 39.12 -23.61 -4.17
CA VAL A 317 37.88 -22.94 -3.77
C VAL A 317 38.22 -21.49 -3.44
N ALA A 318 37.62 -20.56 -4.18
CA ALA A 318 37.84 -19.13 -4.06
C ALA A 318 36.57 -18.40 -3.61
N GLY A 319 36.74 -17.27 -2.94
CA GLY A 319 35.64 -16.46 -2.44
C GLY A 319 36.10 -15.13 -1.86
N PHE A 320 35.23 -14.51 -1.07
CA PHE A 320 35.50 -13.29 -0.30
C PHE A 320 35.17 -13.51 1.17
N THR A 321 35.95 -12.91 2.07
CA THR A 321 35.65 -12.86 3.51
C THR A 321 34.50 -11.87 3.79
N GLU A 322 34.00 -11.85 5.02
CA GLU A 322 32.95 -10.90 5.44
C GLU A 322 33.41 -9.42 5.34
N GLU A 323 34.71 -9.15 5.43
CA GLU A 323 35.32 -7.84 5.22
C GLU A 323 35.68 -7.54 3.75
N GLY A 324 35.37 -8.45 2.83
CA GLY A 324 35.61 -8.28 1.39
C GLY A 324 37.01 -8.67 0.89
N TRP A 325 37.82 -9.38 1.70
CA TRP A 325 39.14 -9.84 1.23
C TRP A 325 39.01 -11.07 0.33
N PRO A 326 39.64 -11.09 -0.86
CA PRO A 326 39.63 -12.26 -1.73
C PRO A 326 40.53 -13.37 -1.17
N PHE A 327 40.07 -14.61 -1.26
CA PHE A 327 40.87 -15.81 -0.96
C PHE A 327 40.66 -16.89 -2.02
N ALA A 328 41.60 -17.82 -2.09
CA ALA A 328 41.57 -19.04 -2.87
C ALA A 328 42.52 -20.05 -2.21
N ASP A 329 42.00 -21.20 -1.83
CA ASP A 329 42.70 -22.27 -1.13
C ASP A 329 42.48 -23.62 -1.85
N ASP A 330 43.43 -24.55 -1.75
CA ASP A 330 43.27 -25.92 -2.27
C ASP A 330 42.42 -26.82 -1.36
N PHE A 331 41.55 -27.61 -1.99
CA PHE A 331 40.63 -28.58 -1.40
C PHE A 331 40.64 -29.91 -2.15
N PHE A 332 40.77 -31.00 -1.40
CA PHE A 332 40.64 -32.37 -1.86
C PHE A 332 39.26 -32.95 -1.50
N ILE A 333 38.65 -33.66 -2.45
CA ILE A 333 37.29 -34.21 -2.30
C ILE A 333 37.36 -35.72 -2.06
N THR A 334 37.18 -36.16 -0.81
CA THR A 334 37.08 -37.60 -0.49
C THR A 334 35.66 -38.15 -0.62
N LYS A 335 34.64 -37.31 -0.42
CA LYS A 335 33.23 -37.74 -0.31
C LYS A 335 32.27 -36.62 -0.70
N TYR A 336 31.08 -37.00 -1.18
CA TYR A 336 29.96 -36.08 -1.41
C TYR A 336 29.38 -35.57 -0.06
N GLY A 337 29.92 -34.47 0.44
CA GLY A 337 29.47 -33.80 1.67
C GLY A 337 30.38 -32.63 2.06
N GLU A 338 29.90 -31.77 2.96
CA GLU A 338 30.75 -30.75 3.61
C GLU A 338 31.89 -31.42 4.40
N CYS A 339 32.98 -30.69 4.66
CA CYS A 339 34.06 -31.21 5.49
C CYS A 339 33.59 -31.58 6.91
N THR A 340 33.87 -32.82 7.31
CA THR A 340 33.67 -33.35 8.66
C THR A 340 34.97 -33.98 9.16
N VAL A 341 35.47 -33.55 10.31
CA VAL A 341 36.60 -34.19 10.99
C VAL A 341 36.05 -35.23 11.98
N ASN A 342 36.47 -36.48 11.82
CA ASN A 342 36.09 -37.60 12.68
C ASN A 342 36.85 -37.53 14.02
N LYS A 343 36.36 -38.28 15.02
CA LYS A 343 37.00 -38.39 16.35
C LYS A 343 38.45 -38.87 16.30
N ASP A 344 38.81 -39.62 15.25
CA ASP A 344 40.14 -40.18 15.02
C ASP A 344 41.11 -39.19 14.32
N GLY A 345 40.67 -37.95 14.07
CA GLY A 345 41.45 -36.90 13.39
C GLY A 345 41.47 -37.00 11.86
N SER A 346 40.86 -38.03 11.26
CA SER A 346 40.66 -38.12 9.81
C SER A 346 39.57 -37.16 9.35
N ALA A 347 39.72 -36.58 8.16
CA ALA A 347 38.72 -35.69 7.55
C ALA A 347 38.04 -36.36 6.35
N ASP A 348 36.74 -36.14 6.22
CA ASP A 348 35.88 -36.64 5.14
C ASP A 348 35.05 -35.52 4.53
N GLY A 349 34.82 -35.55 3.22
CA GLY A 349 34.00 -34.59 2.49
C GLY A 349 34.78 -33.78 1.47
N VAL A 350 34.42 -32.51 1.30
CA VAL A 350 35.16 -31.47 0.58
C VAL A 350 35.93 -30.65 1.62
N CYS A 351 37.20 -30.96 1.84
CA CYS A 351 38.04 -30.38 2.91
C CYS A 351 39.26 -29.64 2.35
N PRO A 352 39.70 -28.51 2.95
CA PRO A 352 40.94 -27.85 2.55
C PRO A 352 42.15 -28.69 2.97
N ASP A 353 43.18 -28.71 2.12
CA ASP A 353 44.23 -29.74 2.21
C ASP A 353 45.04 -29.67 3.53
N THR A 354 45.13 -28.47 4.09
CA THR A 354 45.76 -28.19 5.40
C THR A 354 45.15 -28.96 6.59
N ILE A 355 43.94 -29.50 6.47
CA ILE A 355 43.33 -30.35 7.51
C ILE A 355 43.90 -31.78 7.48
N PHE A 356 44.28 -32.30 6.30
CA PHE A 356 44.68 -33.69 6.17
C PHE A 356 46.11 -33.99 6.66
N GLU A 357 46.98 -32.99 6.76
CA GLU A 357 48.32 -33.11 7.37
C GLU A 357 48.57 -31.99 8.39
N GLY A 358 48.08 -32.22 9.61
CA GLY A 358 48.26 -31.31 10.74
C GLY A 358 49.73 -30.93 10.97
N SER A 359 49.96 -29.61 11.00
CA SER A 359 51.26 -28.94 11.24
C SER A 359 52.44 -29.28 10.31
N GLY A 360 52.16 -29.70 9.07
CA GLY A 360 53.11 -29.46 7.97
C GLY A 360 53.38 -27.94 7.77
N PRO A 361 54.51 -27.54 7.16
CA PRO A 361 54.76 -26.14 6.83
C PRO A 361 53.65 -25.58 5.93
N VAL A 362 53.01 -24.48 6.36
CA VAL A 362 51.71 -24.01 5.83
C VAL A 362 51.68 -23.83 4.31
N GLY A 363 52.81 -23.44 3.70
CA GLY A 363 52.95 -23.26 2.24
C GLY A 363 53.44 -24.48 1.44
N LEU A 364 53.46 -25.70 2.02
CA LEU A 364 53.73 -26.95 1.28
C LEU A 364 52.46 -27.74 0.92
N VAL A 365 51.36 -27.50 1.62
CA VAL A 365 50.11 -28.28 1.50
C VAL A 365 49.02 -27.48 0.80
N ASN A 366 48.88 -26.18 1.10
CA ASN A 366 48.10 -25.27 0.25
C ASN A 366 49.03 -24.72 -0.84
N ASN A 367 49.00 -25.31 -2.04
CA ASN A 367 49.86 -24.92 -3.16
C ASN A 367 49.29 -23.75 -3.98
N THR A 368 48.01 -23.45 -3.80
CA THR A 368 47.29 -22.32 -4.42
C THR A 368 47.64 -21.00 -3.75
N GLN A 369 48.15 -20.05 -4.53
CA GLN A 369 48.51 -18.70 -4.08
C GLN A 369 47.51 -17.68 -4.64
N THR A 370 46.73 -17.04 -3.77
CA THR A 370 45.90 -15.88 -4.17
C THR A 370 46.79 -14.71 -4.61
N ILE A 371 46.52 -14.13 -5.79
CA ILE A 371 47.31 -13.06 -6.40
C ILE A 371 46.55 -11.72 -6.38
N TYR A 372 45.26 -11.76 -6.70
CA TYR A 372 44.40 -10.57 -6.78
C TYR A 372 42.94 -10.98 -6.74
N GLY A 373 42.06 -10.14 -6.22
CA GLY A 373 40.62 -10.29 -6.41
C GLY A 373 39.92 -8.96 -6.25
N HIS A 374 38.70 -8.88 -6.77
CA HIS A 374 37.80 -7.76 -6.58
C HIS A 374 36.36 -8.20 -6.77
N ARG A 375 35.44 -7.39 -6.24
CA ARG A 375 34.02 -7.45 -6.57
C ARG A 375 33.59 -6.09 -7.13
N LYS A 376 32.99 -6.10 -8.32
CA LYS A 376 32.60 -4.89 -9.08
C LYS A 376 31.36 -5.17 -9.89
N ASP A 377 30.42 -4.24 -9.93
CA ASP A 377 29.19 -4.33 -10.73
C ASP A 377 28.38 -5.62 -10.47
N GLY A 378 28.44 -6.17 -9.25
CA GLY A 378 27.84 -7.47 -8.90
C GLY A 378 28.62 -8.72 -9.35
N VAL A 379 29.76 -8.55 -10.04
CA VAL A 379 30.64 -9.64 -10.50
C VAL A 379 31.78 -9.85 -9.49
N SER A 380 31.91 -11.09 -9.02
CA SER A 380 33.02 -11.58 -8.21
C SER A 380 34.15 -12.08 -9.12
N PHE A 381 35.36 -11.59 -8.89
CA PHE A 381 36.56 -12.01 -9.62
C PHE A 381 37.72 -12.35 -8.67
N VAL A 382 38.30 -13.55 -8.78
CA VAL A 382 39.50 -13.94 -8.04
C VAL A 382 40.54 -14.57 -8.98
N ARG A 383 41.76 -14.05 -8.93
CA ARG A 383 42.96 -14.59 -9.58
C ARG A 383 43.86 -15.28 -8.56
N TYR A 384 44.14 -16.55 -8.80
CA TYR A 384 45.15 -17.31 -8.08
C TYR A 384 46.19 -17.91 -9.03
N ARG A 385 47.31 -18.33 -8.47
CA ARG A 385 48.38 -19.07 -9.11
C ARG A 385 48.45 -20.46 -8.54
N ARG A 386 48.70 -21.44 -9.40
CA ARG A 386 48.87 -22.85 -9.02
C ARG A 386 49.96 -23.52 -9.86
N LEU A 387 50.70 -24.44 -9.25
CA LEU A 387 51.78 -25.16 -9.90
C LEU A 387 51.25 -26.25 -10.85
N LEU A 388 51.95 -26.49 -11.97
CA LEU A 388 51.59 -27.54 -12.93
C LEU A 388 52.17 -28.91 -12.55
N ILE A 389 53.26 -28.90 -11.78
CA ILE A 389 53.88 -30.09 -11.19
C ILE A 389 53.46 -30.11 -9.71
N PRO A 390 52.90 -31.22 -9.21
CA PRO A 390 52.41 -31.33 -7.85
C PRO A 390 53.56 -31.29 -6.83
N VAL A 391 53.32 -30.65 -5.69
CA VAL A 391 54.25 -30.55 -4.55
C VAL A 391 54.10 -31.79 -3.67
N ASP A 392 52.87 -32.14 -3.32
CA ASP A 392 52.50 -33.43 -2.74
C ASP A 392 51.84 -34.33 -3.80
N LYS A 393 52.01 -35.66 -3.71
CA LYS A 393 51.45 -36.62 -4.68
C LYS A 393 50.26 -37.41 -4.12
N LYS A 394 49.79 -37.07 -2.93
CA LYS A 394 48.71 -37.74 -2.20
C LYS A 394 47.40 -36.99 -2.41
N TYR A 395 47.42 -35.66 -2.44
CA TYR A 395 46.26 -34.80 -2.71
C TYR A 395 46.37 -34.03 -4.05
N ASP A 396 47.49 -33.36 -4.37
CA ASP A 396 47.63 -32.67 -5.66
C ASP A 396 47.60 -33.64 -6.87
N LEU A 397 46.87 -33.27 -7.93
CA LEU A 397 46.86 -33.92 -9.23
C LEU A 397 47.77 -33.19 -10.25
N PRO A 398 48.60 -33.91 -11.03
CA PRO A 398 49.48 -33.30 -12.01
C PRO A 398 48.73 -32.76 -13.24
N VAL A 399 48.87 -31.46 -13.51
CA VAL A 399 48.17 -30.77 -14.60
C VAL A 399 48.95 -30.89 -15.91
N ASN A 400 48.61 -31.88 -16.73
CA ASN A 400 49.20 -32.01 -18.07
C ASN A 400 48.59 -31.00 -19.04
N TYR A 401 49.24 -29.82 -19.12
CA TYR A 401 48.82 -28.70 -19.95
C TYR A 401 48.69 -28.99 -21.45
N THR A 402 49.19 -30.12 -21.96
CA THR A 402 49.10 -30.52 -23.38
C THR A 402 47.93 -31.45 -23.71
N GLN A 403 47.24 -32.00 -22.70
CA GLN A 403 46.18 -32.99 -22.87
C GLN A 403 44.81 -32.42 -22.53
N LYS A 404 43.74 -33.00 -23.11
CA LYS A 404 42.35 -32.66 -22.75
C LYS A 404 41.96 -33.39 -21.47
N MET A 405 42.15 -32.71 -20.34
CA MET A 405 41.78 -33.20 -19.01
C MET A 405 40.30 -32.90 -18.71
N ASN A 406 39.68 -33.72 -17.85
CA ASN A 406 38.38 -33.40 -17.26
C ASN A 406 38.58 -32.37 -16.14
N VAL A 407 37.88 -31.24 -16.20
CA VAL A 407 37.81 -30.24 -15.13
C VAL A 407 36.39 -30.15 -14.57
N ILE A 408 36.28 -29.92 -13.28
CA ILE A 408 35.02 -29.73 -12.55
C ILE A 408 34.92 -28.32 -12.00
N TRP A 409 33.70 -27.85 -11.78
CA TRP A 409 33.43 -26.52 -11.24
C TRP A 409 32.11 -26.49 -10.46
N ALA A 410 32.01 -25.58 -9.49
CA ALA A 410 30.79 -25.31 -8.74
C ALA A 410 30.74 -23.86 -8.22
N ILE A 411 29.53 -23.35 -7.99
CA ILE A 411 29.22 -22.12 -7.26
C ILE A 411 28.14 -22.43 -6.21
N GLY A 412 28.30 -21.88 -5.00
CA GLY A 412 27.40 -22.17 -3.88
C GLY A 412 27.67 -21.23 -2.70
N LEU A 413 26.87 -21.31 -1.64
CA LEU A 413 27.12 -20.53 -0.42
C LEU A 413 28.39 -21.02 0.29
N MET A 414 29.24 -20.09 0.72
CA MET A 414 30.34 -20.42 1.66
C MET A 414 29.79 -20.38 3.09
N ARG A 415 30.43 -21.09 4.03
CA ARG A 415 30.24 -20.88 5.46
C ARG A 415 31.49 -20.19 6.03
N PRO A 416 31.35 -19.07 6.76
CA PRO A 416 32.48 -18.44 7.46
C PRO A 416 33.01 -19.34 8.59
N PRO A 417 34.25 -19.12 9.05
CA PRO A 417 34.82 -19.87 10.17
C PRO A 417 34.08 -19.58 11.48
N ASP A 418 33.93 -20.61 12.31
CA ASP A 418 33.28 -20.54 13.62
C ASP A 418 34.20 -21.10 14.74
N SER A 419 33.74 -21.06 16.00
CA SER A 419 34.51 -21.52 17.17
C SER A 419 34.83 -23.02 17.20
N PHE A 420 34.22 -23.82 16.33
CA PHE A 420 34.44 -25.25 16.15
C PHE A 420 35.09 -25.58 14.79
N ARG A 421 35.06 -24.66 13.83
CA ARG A 421 35.56 -24.82 12.46
C ARG A 421 36.34 -23.57 12.01
N PRO A 422 37.67 -23.51 12.20
CA PRO A 422 38.47 -22.31 11.92
C PRO A 422 38.79 -22.08 10.43
N TYR A 423 37.98 -22.65 9.52
CA TYR A 423 38.16 -22.58 8.06
C TYR A 423 36.87 -22.15 7.38
N TYR A 424 36.97 -21.39 6.30
CA TYR A 424 35.86 -21.24 5.36
C TYR A 424 35.55 -22.61 4.73
N LEU A 425 34.28 -23.01 4.69
CA LEU A 425 33.88 -24.30 4.11
C LEU A 425 32.78 -24.13 3.04
N PRO A 426 32.92 -24.77 1.85
CA PRO A 426 31.88 -24.75 0.83
C PRO A 426 30.66 -25.55 1.31
N GLN A 427 29.49 -24.91 1.33
CA GLN A 427 28.22 -25.59 1.58
C GLN A 427 27.77 -26.30 0.30
N ASN A 428 26.73 -27.14 0.38
CA ASN A 428 26.15 -27.77 -0.82
C ASN A 428 25.67 -26.70 -1.81
N HIS A 429 26.24 -26.69 -3.02
CA HIS A 429 25.88 -25.76 -4.10
C HIS A 429 24.40 -25.79 -4.49
N GLY A 430 23.72 -26.92 -4.29
CA GLY A 430 22.34 -27.13 -4.74
C GLY A 430 22.17 -26.86 -6.24
N GLY A 431 20.95 -26.49 -6.62
CA GLY A 431 20.60 -26.06 -7.98
C GLY A 431 20.71 -27.15 -9.06
N PRO A 432 20.41 -26.80 -10.33
CA PRO A 432 20.50 -27.73 -11.46
C PRO A 432 21.92 -27.79 -12.06
N GLU A 433 22.29 -28.97 -12.56
CA GLU A 433 23.53 -29.18 -13.31
C GLU A 433 23.65 -28.22 -14.50
N ALA A 434 24.89 -27.84 -14.82
CA ALA A 434 25.28 -26.83 -15.80
C ALA A 434 24.85 -25.38 -15.48
N VAL A 435 24.19 -25.13 -14.35
CA VAL A 435 23.97 -23.78 -13.80
C VAL A 435 24.85 -23.55 -12.57
N THR A 436 24.67 -24.34 -11.50
CA THR A 436 25.41 -24.20 -10.23
C THR A 436 26.65 -25.08 -10.15
N TYR A 437 26.70 -26.20 -10.88
CA TYR A 437 27.86 -27.09 -10.93
C TYR A 437 27.96 -27.81 -12.28
N GLY A 438 29.13 -28.37 -12.59
CA GLY A 438 29.27 -29.25 -13.75
C GLY A 438 30.72 -29.61 -14.08
N HIS A 439 30.90 -30.17 -15.27
CA HIS A 439 32.20 -30.59 -15.77
C HIS A 439 32.42 -30.19 -17.24
N ARG A 440 33.69 -30.06 -17.64
CA ARG A 440 34.14 -29.77 -19.02
C ARG A 440 35.43 -30.54 -19.33
N ARG A 441 35.80 -30.61 -20.61
CA ARG A 441 37.14 -31.04 -21.04
C ARG A 441 37.92 -29.84 -21.55
N LEU A 442 39.11 -29.65 -21.01
CA LEU A 442 39.94 -28.46 -21.23
C LEU A 442 41.37 -28.88 -21.57
N ASN A 443 41.95 -28.25 -22.58
CA ASN A 443 43.39 -28.32 -22.91
C ASN A 443 43.98 -26.96 -22.58
N VAL A 444 44.88 -26.91 -21.60
CA VAL A 444 45.40 -25.64 -21.07
C VAL A 444 46.26 -24.91 -22.11
N SER A 445 46.89 -25.65 -23.03
CA SER A 445 47.71 -25.12 -24.14
C SER A 445 46.92 -24.69 -25.39
N GLU A 446 45.60 -24.86 -25.40
CA GLU A 446 44.74 -24.47 -26.53
C GLU A 446 44.41 -22.98 -26.42
N GLN A 447 44.84 -22.17 -27.40
CA GLN A 447 44.42 -20.76 -27.47
C GLN A 447 42.91 -20.67 -27.73
N VAL A 448 42.16 -20.22 -26.73
CA VAL A 448 40.69 -20.21 -26.76
C VAL A 448 40.12 -19.07 -25.95
N ASN A 449 39.22 -18.29 -26.54
CA ASN A 449 38.49 -17.22 -25.87
C ASN A 449 37.01 -17.24 -26.27
N ASP A 450 36.21 -17.97 -25.50
CA ASP A 450 34.74 -18.07 -25.68
C ASP A 450 33.99 -16.90 -24.99
N CYS A 451 34.69 -16.06 -24.23
CA CYS A 451 34.09 -15.16 -23.24
C CYS A 451 33.82 -13.77 -23.81
N PHE A 452 33.02 -13.71 -24.86
CA PHE A 452 32.66 -12.47 -25.56
C PHE A 452 31.79 -11.55 -24.69
N GLY A 453 32.24 -10.31 -24.48
CA GLY A 453 31.49 -9.31 -23.74
C GLY A 453 31.70 -9.35 -22.23
N PRO A 454 31.35 -8.26 -21.53
CA PRO A 454 31.30 -8.24 -20.07
C PRO A 454 30.35 -9.32 -19.53
N LEU A 455 30.44 -9.58 -18.24
CA LEU A 455 29.43 -10.33 -17.51
C LEU A 455 28.49 -9.34 -16.82
N ASP A 456 27.19 -9.58 -16.88
CA ASP A 456 26.18 -8.62 -16.41
C ASP A 456 25.38 -9.25 -15.27
N ALA A 457 25.64 -8.80 -14.03
CA ALA A 457 24.96 -9.32 -12.84
C ALA A 457 23.57 -8.69 -12.69
N ALA A 458 22.59 -9.49 -12.27
CA ALA A 458 21.24 -9.03 -12.00
C ALA A 458 21.14 -8.14 -10.75
N GLU A 459 22.03 -8.40 -9.77
CA GLU A 459 22.19 -7.63 -8.55
C GLU A 459 23.58 -7.00 -8.56
N LYS A 460 23.64 -5.67 -8.56
CA LYS A 460 24.89 -4.87 -8.62
C LYS A 460 25.10 -4.03 -7.35
N GLU A 461 24.27 -4.23 -6.35
CA GLU A 461 24.27 -3.47 -5.11
C GLU A 461 25.09 -4.21 -4.06
N ASP A 462 26.39 -3.92 -4.01
CA ASP A 462 27.32 -4.50 -3.04
C ASP A 462 27.40 -3.68 -1.74
N GLN A 463 26.39 -2.83 -1.49
CA GLN A 463 26.31 -1.94 -0.33
C GLN A 463 25.27 -2.44 0.65
N ASP A 464 25.59 -2.30 1.93
CA ASP A 464 24.68 -2.56 3.02
C ASP A 464 23.33 -1.84 2.87
N LEU A 465 22.24 -2.55 3.15
CA LEU A 465 20.92 -1.96 3.34
C LEU A 465 20.69 -1.64 4.82
N ILE A 466 20.32 -0.40 5.13
CA ILE A 466 19.82 0.01 6.45
C ILE A 466 18.35 0.41 6.31
N ILE A 467 17.45 -0.27 7.01
CA ILE A 467 16.05 0.14 7.15
C ILE A 467 15.98 1.12 8.34
N ALA A 468 15.41 2.30 8.12
CA ALA A 468 15.26 3.32 9.16
C ALA A 468 13.96 3.12 9.96
N ASP A 469 14.10 2.96 11.27
CA ASP A 469 12.99 2.99 12.23
C ASP A 469 12.86 4.42 12.78
N GLY A 470 11.64 4.96 12.86
CA GLY A 470 11.41 6.31 13.39
C GLY A 470 11.75 6.48 14.89
N ASN A 471 11.98 5.38 15.61
CA ASN A 471 12.39 5.38 17.02
C ASN A 471 13.92 5.27 17.21
N VAL A 472 14.69 4.99 16.15
CA VAL A 472 16.14 4.69 16.24
C VAL A 472 16.94 5.69 15.41
N PRO A 473 17.71 6.61 16.04
CA PRO A 473 18.49 7.59 15.30
C PRO A 473 19.61 6.92 14.49
N LEU A 474 19.75 7.33 13.23
CA LEU A 474 20.85 6.93 12.36
C LEU A 474 22.09 7.78 12.69
N VAL A 475 23.14 7.15 13.20
CA VAL A 475 24.39 7.84 13.55
C VAL A 475 25.25 8.03 12.31
N VAL A 476 25.51 9.28 11.93
CA VAL A 476 26.20 9.67 10.70
C VAL A 476 27.56 10.28 11.02
N THR A 477 28.63 9.55 10.71
CA THR A 477 30.04 9.99 10.89
C THR A 477 30.74 10.14 9.53
N SER A 478 31.95 10.71 9.51
CA SER A 478 32.82 10.70 8.31
C SER A 478 34.07 9.86 8.53
N GLY A 479 34.49 9.14 7.49
CA GLY A 479 35.65 8.24 7.50
C GLY A 479 36.28 8.10 6.10
N PRO A 480 37.43 7.43 5.96
CA PRO A 480 38.08 7.23 4.66
C PRO A 480 37.22 6.37 3.73
N ALA A 481 37.27 6.65 2.42
CA ALA A 481 36.63 5.80 1.43
C ALA A 481 37.47 4.54 1.17
N LEU A 482 36.85 3.36 1.26
CA LEU A 482 37.48 2.05 1.01
C LEU A 482 36.77 1.34 -0.15
N HIS A 483 35.45 1.15 -0.02
CA HIS A 483 34.61 0.41 -0.94
C HIS A 483 33.47 1.25 -1.55
N TYR A 484 33.61 2.59 -1.51
CA TYR A 484 32.62 3.52 -2.04
C TYR A 484 32.14 3.17 -3.48
N PRO A 485 30.82 3.06 -3.72
CA PRO A 485 30.25 2.44 -4.93
C PRO A 485 30.39 3.20 -6.26
N ASN A 486 30.79 4.47 -6.22
CA ASN A 486 30.92 5.30 -7.41
C ASN A 486 32.34 5.89 -7.44
N ALA A 487 33.27 5.13 -8.01
CA ALA A 487 34.65 5.57 -8.21
C ALA A 487 34.72 6.66 -9.30
N PRO A 488 35.66 7.60 -9.26
CA PRO A 488 36.73 7.78 -8.28
C PRO A 488 36.22 8.20 -6.90
N ASN A 489 36.92 7.74 -5.86
CA ASN A 489 36.54 7.91 -4.46
C ASN A 489 37.11 9.24 -3.90
N PRO A 490 36.32 10.03 -3.14
CA PRO A 490 36.85 11.17 -2.39
C PRO A 490 37.65 10.73 -1.15
N ALA A 491 38.35 11.66 -0.50
CA ALA A 491 39.20 11.37 0.65
C ALA A 491 38.43 11.00 1.94
N LYS A 492 37.17 11.45 2.04
CA LYS A 492 36.21 11.07 3.10
C LYS A 492 34.87 10.72 2.48
N VAL A 493 34.14 9.80 3.10
CA VAL A 493 32.73 9.46 2.84
C VAL A 493 31.96 9.37 4.16
N PHE A 494 30.64 9.33 4.08
CA PHE A 494 29.76 9.09 5.21
C PHE A 494 29.75 7.61 5.60
N TYR A 495 29.84 7.38 6.91
CA TYR A 495 29.56 6.10 7.53
C TYR A 495 28.26 6.25 8.33
N ILE A 496 27.27 5.40 8.07
CA ILE A 496 25.98 5.41 8.79
C ILE A 496 25.87 4.12 9.59
N ASN A 497 25.69 4.23 10.90
CA ASN A 497 25.73 3.10 11.85
C ASN A 497 26.99 2.22 11.65
N LYS A 498 28.15 2.87 11.42
CA LYS A 498 29.48 2.28 11.12
C LYS A 498 29.63 1.60 9.75
N LYS A 499 28.62 1.63 8.87
CA LYS A 499 28.69 1.05 7.51
C LYS A 499 29.06 2.13 6.48
N GLU A 500 29.96 1.82 5.54
CA GLU A 500 30.39 2.78 4.51
C GLU A 500 29.30 2.97 3.46
N ALA A 501 28.88 4.23 3.23
CA ALA A 501 27.97 4.61 2.13
C ALA A 501 26.74 3.68 1.88
N PRO A 502 26.01 3.20 2.92
CA PRO A 502 24.94 2.21 2.76
C PRO A 502 23.75 2.76 1.98
N VAL A 503 22.96 1.85 1.38
CA VAL A 503 21.62 2.19 0.89
C VAL A 503 20.69 2.33 2.10
N LEU A 504 20.08 3.50 2.26
CA LEU A 504 19.04 3.70 3.27
C LEU A 504 17.68 3.32 2.69
N ARG A 505 16.81 2.68 3.47
CA ARG A 505 15.39 2.51 3.18
C ARG A 505 14.57 3.25 4.23
N VAL A 506 13.71 4.16 3.77
CA VAL A 506 12.87 5.03 4.61
C VAL A 506 11.42 4.95 4.14
N GLU A 507 10.48 5.09 5.07
CA GLU A 507 9.05 4.95 4.79
C GLU A 507 8.38 6.34 4.79
N ARG A 508 7.48 6.58 3.83
CA ARG A 508 6.78 7.87 3.74
C ARG A 508 5.85 8.09 4.92
N GLY A 509 5.92 9.29 5.50
CA GLY A 509 5.19 9.68 6.71
C GLY A 509 5.92 9.37 8.02
N VAL A 510 6.86 8.42 8.03
CA VAL A 510 7.64 8.07 9.22
C VAL A 510 8.79 9.09 9.40
N PRO A 511 8.89 9.79 10.54
CA PRO A 511 10.00 10.69 10.82
C PRO A 511 11.27 9.90 11.14
N VAL A 512 12.32 10.09 10.34
CA VAL A 512 13.65 9.50 10.55
C VAL A 512 14.57 10.56 11.15
N THR A 513 15.25 10.22 12.26
CA THR A 513 16.25 11.09 12.90
C THR A 513 17.66 10.67 12.49
N PHE A 514 18.48 11.64 12.07
CA PHE A 514 19.91 11.48 11.82
C PHE A 514 20.69 12.21 12.93
N SER A 515 21.54 11.49 13.67
CA SER A 515 22.54 12.09 14.59
C SER A 515 23.80 12.40 13.80
N VAL A 516 24.04 13.67 13.47
CA VAL A 516 25.18 14.07 12.65
C VAL A 516 26.40 14.36 13.53
N GLU A 517 27.44 13.54 13.32
CA GLU A 517 28.69 13.52 14.08
C GLU A 517 29.90 13.56 13.12
N ALA A 518 29.68 14.04 11.89
CA ALA A 518 30.61 13.91 10.77
C ALA A 518 31.75 14.95 10.72
N GLY A 519 31.67 16.03 11.50
CA GLY A 519 32.64 17.12 11.57
C GLY A 519 32.14 18.44 10.94
N HIS A 520 32.77 19.55 11.35
CA HIS A 520 32.48 20.91 10.84
C HIS A 520 32.87 21.13 9.36
N ASP A 521 33.49 20.15 8.69
CA ASP A 521 33.75 20.16 7.25
C ASP A 521 32.75 19.31 6.44
N VAL A 522 31.70 18.78 7.11
CA VAL A 522 30.76 17.80 6.56
C VAL A 522 29.32 18.04 7.04
N ALA A 523 28.61 18.95 6.36
CA ALA A 523 27.17 19.17 6.59
C ALA A 523 26.31 18.20 5.76
N LEU A 524 25.41 17.46 6.42
CA LEU A 524 24.53 16.46 5.81
C LEU A 524 23.30 17.10 5.17
N TYR A 525 22.94 16.67 3.95
CA TYR A 525 21.64 17.01 3.36
C TYR A 525 21.09 15.90 2.46
N LEU A 526 19.78 15.92 2.25
CA LEU A 526 19.05 14.99 1.39
C LEU A 526 18.62 15.71 0.12
N THR A 527 18.98 15.17 -1.04
CA THR A 527 18.89 15.85 -2.33
C THR A 527 18.45 14.93 -3.47
N SER A 528 17.93 15.53 -4.55
CA SER A 528 17.68 14.85 -5.83
C SER A 528 18.96 14.57 -6.64
N ASP A 529 20.07 15.25 -6.33
CA ASP A 529 21.33 15.12 -7.05
C ASP A 529 22.24 14.03 -6.45
N MET A 530 22.77 13.15 -7.29
CA MET A 530 23.55 11.99 -6.82
C MET A 530 24.99 12.31 -6.42
N LEU A 531 25.49 13.51 -6.73
CA LEU A 531 26.88 13.91 -6.56
C LEU A 531 27.11 14.80 -5.34
N GLY A 532 26.11 15.57 -4.90
CA GLY A 532 26.24 16.51 -3.80
C GLY A 532 27.14 17.70 -4.11
N GLY A 533 27.74 18.25 -3.05
CA GLY A 533 28.71 19.34 -3.12
C GLY A 533 28.17 20.62 -3.74
N ASN A 534 26.89 20.93 -3.47
CA ASN A 534 26.12 22.06 -4.00
C ASN A 534 26.06 22.09 -5.53
N ALA A 535 24.99 21.53 -6.09
CA ALA A 535 24.77 21.40 -7.54
C ALA A 535 24.82 22.76 -8.28
N THR A 536 24.47 23.86 -7.61
CA THR A 536 24.56 25.22 -8.15
C THR A 536 25.98 25.56 -8.62
N LEU A 537 27.01 25.11 -7.89
CA LEU A 537 28.42 25.32 -8.26
C LEU A 537 28.84 24.53 -9.52
N ARG A 538 28.04 23.55 -9.94
CA ARG A 538 28.19 22.77 -11.17
C ARG A 538 27.22 23.21 -12.29
N ASN A 539 26.55 24.37 -12.14
CA ASN A 539 25.47 24.85 -13.01
C ASN A 539 24.24 23.91 -13.12
N ASN A 540 24.04 23.03 -12.14
CA ASN A 540 22.92 22.09 -12.08
C ASN A 540 21.89 22.53 -11.03
N THR A 541 20.63 22.11 -11.20
CA THR A 541 19.54 22.34 -10.25
C THR A 541 19.27 21.09 -9.41
N GLU A 542 19.14 21.25 -8.10
CA GLU A 542 18.77 20.17 -7.18
C GLU A 542 17.56 20.55 -6.31
N THR A 543 16.83 19.55 -5.83
CA THR A 543 15.77 19.70 -4.81
C THR A 543 16.29 19.18 -3.48
N ILE A 544 16.30 20.01 -2.45
CA ILE A 544 16.67 19.62 -1.08
C ILE A 544 15.41 19.17 -0.34
N TYR A 545 15.44 17.96 0.23
CA TYR A 545 14.33 17.37 0.99
C TYR A 545 14.47 17.58 2.51
N ALA A 546 15.71 17.61 3.02
CA ALA A 546 16.05 17.96 4.40
C ALA A 546 17.55 18.26 4.53
N GLY A 547 17.94 18.83 5.68
CA GLY A 547 19.33 19.21 5.96
C GLY A 547 19.75 20.49 5.25
N GLY A 548 21.05 20.76 5.26
CA GLY A 548 21.61 22.03 4.77
C GLY A 548 22.91 22.37 5.50
N PRO A 549 23.41 23.62 5.42
CA PRO A 549 24.69 24.01 6.01
C PRO A 549 24.70 23.97 7.54
N GLU A 550 23.53 24.01 8.18
CA GLU A 550 23.38 23.92 9.65
C GLU A 550 23.38 22.47 10.16
N ALA A 551 23.31 21.48 9.28
CA ALA A 551 23.30 20.05 9.63
C ALA A 551 24.72 19.47 9.71
N GLU A 552 25.61 20.16 10.43
CA GLU A 552 26.96 19.73 10.79
C GLU A 552 27.07 19.52 12.31
N GLY A 553 27.87 18.55 12.75
CA GLY A 553 27.98 18.19 14.16
C GLY A 553 29.16 17.26 14.46
N VAL A 554 29.44 17.04 15.73
CA VAL A 554 30.63 16.29 16.21
C VAL A 554 30.25 15.30 17.32
N PRO A 555 31.00 14.21 17.58
CA PRO A 555 30.63 13.22 18.60
C PRO A 555 30.47 13.77 20.04
N ALA A 556 31.02 14.95 20.34
CA ALA A 556 30.87 15.64 21.63
C ALA A 556 29.63 16.56 21.71
N SER A 557 28.99 16.84 20.57
CA SER A 557 27.78 17.64 20.41
C SER A 557 27.15 17.31 19.05
N PRO A 558 26.44 16.18 18.93
CA PRO A 558 25.79 15.77 17.69
C PRO A 558 24.72 16.78 17.27
N MET A 559 24.46 16.89 15.97
CA MET A 559 23.36 17.68 15.42
C MET A 559 22.24 16.76 14.95
N GLU A 560 21.06 16.87 15.56
CA GLU A 560 19.88 16.07 15.17
C GLU A 560 19.17 16.69 13.97
N LEU A 561 19.11 15.93 12.87
CA LEU A 561 18.31 16.25 11.69
C LEU A 561 17.13 15.28 11.59
N VAL A 562 15.90 15.77 11.77
CA VAL A 562 14.68 14.97 11.61
C VAL A 562 14.08 15.20 10.22
N TRP A 563 13.75 14.12 9.51
CA TRP A 563 13.09 14.16 8.21
C TRP A 563 12.00 13.11 8.10
N ALA A 564 10.76 13.54 7.84
CA ALA A 564 9.68 12.66 7.40
C ALA A 564 9.55 12.76 5.87
N PRO A 565 9.81 11.69 5.10
CA PRO A 565 9.62 11.69 3.66
C PRO A 565 8.13 11.84 3.33
N ASP A 566 7.74 12.84 2.55
CA ASP A 566 6.34 13.04 2.15
C ASP A 566 5.98 12.25 0.86
N ARG A 567 4.70 12.30 0.48
CA ARG A 567 4.19 11.71 -0.77
C ARG A 567 4.79 12.30 -2.06
N ASN A 568 5.43 13.46 -1.97
CA ASN A 568 5.99 14.21 -3.09
C ASN A 568 7.46 13.80 -3.34
N THR A 569 8.15 13.35 -2.29
CA THR A 569 9.48 12.75 -2.31
C THR A 569 9.53 11.58 -3.30
N PRO A 570 10.45 11.57 -4.29
CA PRO A 570 10.63 10.45 -5.23
C PRO A 570 11.02 9.13 -4.55
N ASN A 571 10.82 7.99 -5.23
CA ASN A 571 11.17 6.66 -4.71
C ASN A 571 12.69 6.44 -4.53
N GLN A 572 13.51 7.29 -5.15
CA GLN A 572 14.95 7.33 -4.96
C GLN A 572 15.38 8.78 -4.81
N VAL A 573 16.00 9.09 -3.68
CA VAL A 573 16.73 10.34 -3.44
C VAL A 573 18.13 9.99 -2.95
N TYR A 574 18.97 10.98 -2.65
CA TYR A 574 20.35 10.78 -2.22
C TYR A 574 20.60 11.50 -0.90
N TYR A 575 21.51 10.98 -0.09
CA TYR A 575 22.08 11.70 1.04
C TYR A 575 23.52 12.07 0.68
N GLN A 576 23.89 13.33 0.84
CA GLN A 576 25.18 13.87 0.40
C GLN A 576 25.72 14.91 1.37
N SER A 577 26.98 15.31 1.17
CA SER A 577 27.58 16.45 1.86
C SER A 577 27.36 17.71 1.04
N LEU A 578 26.92 18.79 1.69
CA LEU A 578 26.67 20.06 1.00
C LEU A 578 27.97 20.71 0.50
N TYR A 579 29.09 20.45 1.19
CA TYR A 579 30.40 21.05 0.90
C TYR A 579 31.30 20.18 0.00
N GLN A 580 31.08 18.87 -0.06
CA GLN A 580 31.97 17.91 -0.72
C GLN A 580 31.17 16.91 -1.57
N GLN A 581 31.68 16.60 -2.77
CA GLN A 581 31.00 15.70 -3.70
C GLN A 581 31.28 14.22 -3.37
N LYS A 582 30.32 13.35 -3.70
CA LYS A 582 30.39 11.89 -3.60
C LYS A 582 30.66 11.36 -2.18
N MET A 583 30.20 12.06 -1.14
CA MET A 583 30.39 11.62 0.25
C MET A 583 29.36 10.57 0.69
N GLY A 584 28.11 10.65 0.21
CA GLY A 584 27.04 9.72 0.58
C GLY A 584 26.45 8.99 -0.62
N TRP A 585 25.31 8.33 -0.43
CA TRP A 585 24.74 7.41 -1.40
C TRP A 585 23.20 7.51 -1.48
N ARG A 586 22.53 6.37 -1.68
CA ARG A 586 21.12 6.31 -2.10
C ARG A 586 20.17 6.10 -0.93
N VAL A 587 18.99 6.72 -1.05
CA VAL A 587 17.85 6.54 -0.17
C VAL A 587 16.68 6.00 -1.00
N GLN A 588 16.29 4.76 -0.74
CA GLN A 588 15.08 4.13 -1.25
C GLN A 588 13.88 4.59 -0.39
N VAL A 589 12.96 5.35 -0.98
CA VAL A 589 11.78 5.89 -0.29
C VAL A 589 10.56 5.05 -0.65
N VAL A 590 10.14 4.19 0.28
CA VAL A 590 8.98 3.30 0.11
C VAL A 590 7.70 3.96 0.64
N ASP A 591 6.54 3.62 0.06
CA ASP A 591 5.26 4.02 0.63
C ASP A 591 4.99 3.15 1.87
N GLY A 592 4.71 3.78 3.02
CA GLY A 592 4.30 3.10 4.25
C GLY A 592 2.80 2.79 4.26
N GLY A 593 2.22 2.66 5.45
CA GLY A 593 0.77 2.61 5.61
C GLY A 593 0.11 3.95 5.26
N LEU A 594 -1.13 3.90 4.76
CA LEU A 594 -1.95 5.11 4.57
C LEU A 594 -2.23 5.84 5.89
N SER A 595 -2.16 5.13 7.03
CA SER A 595 -2.17 5.70 8.39
C SER A 595 -1.00 6.63 8.67
N ASP A 596 0.13 6.40 8.01
CA ASP A 596 1.42 7.01 8.35
C ASP A 596 1.67 8.20 7.40
N MET A 597 1.26 8.04 6.13
CA MET A 597 1.22 9.12 5.12
C MET A 597 0.13 10.18 5.34
N TYR A 598 -0.92 9.90 6.13
CA TYR A 598 -2.07 10.80 6.29
C TYR A 598 -2.48 10.99 7.76
N ASN A 599 -2.46 12.25 8.23
CA ASN A 599 -2.67 12.63 9.63
C ASN A 599 -4.05 12.25 10.22
N ASN A 600 -5.05 11.99 9.37
CA ASN A 600 -6.41 11.66 9.79
C ASN A 600 -6.97 10.56 8.89
N SER A 601 -7.78 9.66 9.45
CA SER A 601 -8.51 8.64 8.72
C SER A 601 -9.90 8.41 9.30
N VAL A 602 -10.82 7.89 8.48
CA VAL A 602 -12.19 7.54 8.90
C VAL A 602 -12.76 6.43 8.02
N PHE A 603 -13.46 5.49 8.63
CA PHE A 603 -14.31 4.55 7.88
C PHE A 603 -15.57 5.28 7.41
N LEU A 604 -15.88 5.19 6.12
CA LEU A 604 -17.14 5.68 5.58
C LEU A 604 -18.30 4.70 5.90
N ASP A 605 -19.51 5.05 5.45
CA ASP A 605 -20.74 4.30 5.73
C ASP A 605 -20.62 2.81 5.34
N ASP A 606 -21.20 1.91 6.13
CA ASP A 606 -21.02 0.44 6.05
C ASP A 606 -19.55 -0.08 6.13
N GLN A 607 -18.58 0.76 6.50
CA GLN A 607 -17.16 0.40 6.70
C GLN A 607 -16.46 -0.23 5.47
N GLN A 608 -16.96 -0.01 4.26
CA GLN A 608 -16.40 -0.64 3.05
C GLN A 608 -15.33 0.20 2.33
N VAL A 609 -15.17 1.47 2.71
CA VAL A 609 -14.17 2.40 2.17
C VAL A 609 -13.59 3.22 3.33
N THR A 610 -12.26 3.26 3.43
CA THR A 610 -11.54 4.10 4.40
C THR A 610 -11.03 5.35 3.70
N PHE A 611 -11.35 6.51 4.26
CA PHE A 611 -11.02 7.83 3.74
C PHE A 611 -9.96 8.50 4.61
N PHE A 612 -8.84 8.90 3.99
CA PHE A 612 -7.67 9.47 4.65
C PHE A 612 -7.46 10.91 4.18
N TRP A 613 -7.07 11.82 5.08
CA TRP A 613 -6.75 13.20 4.69
C TRP A 613 -5.67 13.90 5.54
N THR A 614 -4.88 14.71 4.85
CA THR A 614 -3.96 15.69 5.45
C THR A 614 -4.30 17.07 4.90
N LEU A 615 -4.59 18.00 5.82
CA LEU A 615 -5.07 19.34 5.53
C LEU A 615 -3.92 20.36 5.62
N SER A 616 -3.62 21.01 4.50
CA SER A 616 -2.72 22.16 4.42
C SER A 616 -3.54 23.46 4.40
N ASP A 617 -2.88 24.62 4.34
CA ASP A 617 -3.62 25.90 4.46
C ASP A 617 -4.46 26.28 3.24
N GLU A 618 -3.98 25.95 2.03
CA GLU A 618 -4.71 26.21 0.77
C GLU A 618 -5.20 24.93 0.06
N SER A 619 -4.77 23.75 0.49
CA SER A 619 -5.02 22.47 -0.18
C SER A 619 -5.37 21.33 0.79
N ILE A 620 -6.01 20.30 0.25
CA ILE A 620 -6.27 19.04 0.95
C ILE A 620 -5.66 17.88 0.16
N SER A 621 -4.98 17.02 0.90
CA SER A 621 -4.39 15.76 0.44
C SER A 621 -5.35 14.66 0.82
N ILE A 622 -5.76 13.80 -0.12
CA ILE A 622 -6.79 12.78 0.09
C ILE A 622 -6.29 11.42 -0.42
N ALA A 623 -6.59 10.36 0.32
CA ALA A 623 -6.64 9.00 -0.21
C ALA A 623 -7.96 8.31 0.15
N ALA A 624 -8.39 7.39 -0.70
CA ALA A 624 -9.51 6.50 -0.41
C ALA A 624 -9.15 5.06 -0.81
N ARG A 625 -9.33 4.13 0.14
CA ARG A 625 -9.03 2.70 -0.01
C ARG A 625 -10.31 1.89 0.15
N GLY A 626 -10.55 0.95 -0.76
CA GLY A 626 -11.61 -0.05 -0.57
C GLY A 626 -11.19 -1.13 0.41
N GLU A 627 -12.07 -1.54 1.32
CA GLU A 627 -11.83 -2.69 2.21
C GLU A 627 -12.23 -4.03 1.56
N ARG A 628 -12.61 -3.99 0.27
CA ARG A 628 -13.02 -5.14 -0.55
C ARG A 628 -12.49 -5.00 -1.96
N LYS A 629 -12.41 -6.13 -2.68
CA LYS A 629 -11.96 -6.16 -4.07
C LYS A 629 -12.96 -5.43 -4.98
N SER A 630 -12.45 -4.59 -5.89
CA SER A 630 -13.23 -3.75 -6.79
C SER A 630 -12.44 -3.43 -8.06
N GLY A 631 -13.12 -3.13 -9.16
CA GLY A 631 -12.48 -2.59 -10.37
C GLY A 631 -12.28 -1.07 -10.30
N TYR A 632 -13.11 -0.38 -9.52
CA TYR A 632 -12.92 1.03 -9.19
C TYR A 632 -13.44 1.36 -7.79
N VAL A 633 -12.88 2.41 -7.19
CA VAL A 633 -13.39 3.09 -6.00
C VAL A 633 -13.75 4.53 -6.37
N ALA A 634 -14.87 5.02 -5.87
CA ALA A 634 -15.33 6.38 -6.07
C ALA A 634 -15.72 7.03 -4.74
N ILE A 635 -15.29 8.28 -4.54
CA ILE A 635 -15.70 9.13 -3.41
C ILE A 635 -16.41 10.38 -3.93
N GLY A 636 -17.52 10.77 -3.30
CA GLY A 636 -18.33 11.90 -3.71
C GLY A 636 -18.51 12.93 -2.59
N PHE A 637 -18.42 14.21 -2.92
CA PHE A 637 -18.72 15.32 -2.01
C PHE A 637 -20.14 15.83 -2.28
N GLY A 638 -21.03 15.64 -1.30
CA GLY A 638 -22.45 15.97 -1.41
C GLY A 638 -23.34 15.19 -0.45
N THR A 639 -24.66 15.28 -0.63
CA THR A 639 -25.66 14.63 0.24
C THR A 639 -26.16 13.27 -0.26
N GLY A 640 -25.70 12.82 -1.44
CA GLY A 640 -26.15 11.60 -2.10
C GLY A 640 -25.39 11.41 -3.41
N MET A 641 -25.96 10.69 -4.38
CA MET A 641 -25.37 10.54 -5.71
C MET A 641 -25.56 11.78 -6.61
N VAL A 642 -26.75 12.39 -6.57
CA VAL A 642 -27.13 13.54 -7.41
C VAL A 642 -26.60 14.85 -6.80
N ASP A 643 -26.33 15.84 -7.65
CA ASP A 643 -25.78 17.16 -7.29
C ASP A 643 -24.47 17.07 -6.49
N SER A 644 -23.60 16.13 -6.87
CA SER A 644 -22.37 15.80 -6.13
C SER A 644 -21.14 15.72 -7.06
N PHE A 645 -19.99 16.15 -6.53
CA PHE A 645 -18.69 16.04 -7.22
C PHE A 645 -18.02 14.74 -6.84
N VAL A 646 -17.61 13.93 -7.82
CA VAL A 646 -17.09 12.57 -7.61
C VAL A 646 -15.69 12.41 -8.18
N TYR A 647 -14.82 11.77 -7.41
CA TYR A 647 -13.48 11.35 -7.81
C TYR A 647 -13.49 9.84 -7.94
N VAL A 648 -13.16 9.34 -9.13
CA VAL A 648 -13.14 7.89 -9.42
C VAL A 648 -11.72 7.47 -9.72
N GLY A 649 -11.24 6.45 -9.02
CA GLY A 649 -9.95 5.83 -9.23
C GLY A 649 -10.08 4.37 -9.69
N TRP A 650 -9.32 4.00 -10.71
CA TRP A 650 -9.27 2.64 -11.26
C TRP A 650 -7.88 2.34 -11.83
N VAL A 651 -7.62 1.07 -12.15
CA VAL A 651 -6.43 0.62 -12.87
C VAL A 651 -6.89 0.02 -14.20
N ASP A 652 -6.17 0.30 -15.28
CA ASP A 652 -6.46 -0.24 -16.62
C ASP A 652 -5.79 -1.61 -16.88
N ASP A 653 -6.08 -2.21 -18.05
CA ASP A 653 -5.51 -3.49 -18.48
C ASP A 653 -3.98 -3.44 -18.71
N GLU A 654 -3.38 -2.25 -18.80
CA GLU A 654 -1.93 -2.03 -18.87
C GLU A 654 -1.28 -1.96 -17.47
N GLY A 655 -2.08 -2.06 -16.39
CA GLY A 655 -1.63 -1.96 -15.01
C GLY A 655 -1.45 -0.53 -14.51
N LYS A 656 -1.92 0.47 -15.26
CA LYS A 656 -1.73 1.89 -14.97
C LYS A 656 -2.93 2.47 -14.22
N GLY A 657 -2.66 3.11 -13.09
CA GLY A 657 -3.67 3.80 -12.29
C GLY A 657 -4.10 5.14 -12.88
N HIS A 658 -5.40 5.38 -12.88
CA HIS A 658 -6.02 6.66 -13.25
C HIS A 658 -6.88 7.18 -12.09
N VAL A 659 -6.97 8.51 -11.97
CA VAL A 659 -8.03 9.17 -11.20
C VAL A 659 -8.64 10.28 -12.07
N ARG A 660 -9.97 10.43 -12.01
CA ARG A 660 -10.73 11.45 -12.74
C ARG A 660 -11.80 12.10 -11.88
N THR A 661 -12.17 13.32 -12.24
CA THR A 661 -13.24 14.09 -11.64
C THR A 661 -14.48 14.09 -12.52
N TYR A 662 -15.65 13.93 -11.90
CA TYR A 662 -16.96 13.99 -12.56
C TYR A 662 -17.96 14.80 -11.71
N TRP A 663 -18.99 15.32 -12.36
CA TRP A 663 -20.19 15.90 -11.74
C TRP A 663 -21.41 15.05 -12.11
N ILE A 664 -22.28 14.78 -11.14
CA ILE A 664 -23.44 13.90 -11.35
C ILE A 664 -24.76 14.67 -11.21
N ASP A 665 -25.57 14.71 -12.27
CA ASP A 665 -26.89 15.40 -12.31
C ASP A 665 -28.10 14.44 -12.35
N GLY A 666 -27.88 13.14 -12.12
CA GLY A 666 -28.92 12.11 -12.17
C GLY A 666 -28.38 10.73 -11.77
N LYS A 667 -29.17 9.66 -11.96
CA LYS A 667 -28.80 8.30 -11.52
C LYS A 667 -28.30 7.37 -12.63
N ASP A 668 -28.49 7.76 -13.89
CA ASP A 668 -28.12 6.96 -15.06
C ASP A 668 -26.66 7.22 -15.47
N ALA A 669 -25.98 6.27 -16.13
CA ALA A 669 -24.59 6.45 -16.56
C ALA A 669 -24.38 7.68 -17.48
N LEU A 670 -25.41 8.08 -18.24
CA LEU A 670 -25.42 9.28 -19.09
C LEU A 670 -25.53 10.62 -18.31
N ARG A 671 -25.66 10.56 -16.98
CA ARG A 671 -25.77 11.71 -16.06
C ARG A 671 -24.49 11.98 -15.28
N VAL A 672 -23.39 11.32 -15.67
CA VAL A 672 -22.06 11.48 -15.10
C VAL A 672 -21.20 12.26 -16.11
N HIS A 673 -20.94 13.53 -15.81
CA HIS A 673 -20.24 14.45 -16.71
C HIS A 673 -18.79 14.62 -16.27
N ALA A 674 -17.82 14.36 -17.15
CA ALA A 674 -16.41 14.60 -16.83
C ALA A 674 -16.15 16.09 -16.55
N THR A 675 -15.44 16.37 -15.47
CA THR A 675 -15.00 17.72 -15.07
C THR A 675 -13.48 17.80 -15.07
N ASN A 676 -12.93 19.02 -15.05
CA ASN A 676 -11.48 19.22 -15.07
C ASN A 676 -11.03 20.12 -13.92
N GLU A 677 -10.64 19.50 -12.80
CA GLU A 677 -9.98 20.15 -11.68
C GLU A 677 -8.46 19.97 -11.72
N ASN A 678 -7.71 20.96 -11.20
CA ASN A 678 -6.26 20.90 -11.08
C ASN A 678 -5.85 19.97 -9.93
N LEU A 679 -5.84 18.67 -10.19
CA LEU A 679 -5.33 17.65 -9.27
C LEU A 679 -3.81 17.51 -9.41
N THR A 680 -3.10 17.50 -8.29
CA THR A 680 -1.66 17.17 -8.24
C THR A 680 -1.44 15.87 -7.46
N TYR A 681 -0.31 15.21 -7.70
CA TYR A 681 0.08 13.94 -7.05
C TYR A 681 -1.00 12.84 -7.17
N VAL A 682 -1.59 12.74 -8.36
CA VAL A 682 -2.56 11.68 -8.70
C VAL A 682 -1.85 10.34 -8.75
N ARG A 683 -2.28 9.39 -7.91
CA ARG A 683 -1.90 7.98 -7.96
C ARG A 683 -3.14 7.10 -7.84
N CYS A 684 -3.11 5.93 -8.44
CA CYS A 684 -4.04 4.85 -8.13
C CYS A 684 -3.28 3.52 -8.23
N LYS A 685 -3.56 2.59 -7.32
CA LYS A 685 -2.94 1.26 -7.26
C LYS A 685 -4.02 0.20 -7.03
N SER A 686 -3.76 -1.02 -7.49
CA SER A 686 -4.54 -2.21 -7.11
C SER A 686 -3.64 -3.21 -6.39
N GLU A 687 -3.93 -3.48 -5.12
CA GLU A 687 -3.17 -4.42 -4.28
C GLU A 687 -4.08 -5.58 -3.90
N ASN A 688 -3.76 -6.80 -4.34
CA ASN A 688 -4.62 -7.98 -4.20
C ASN A 688 -6.04 -7.83 -4.78
N GLY A 689 -6.28 -6.81 -5.62
CA GLY A 689 -7.59 -6.44 -6.17
C GLY A 689 -8.36 -5.39 -5.35
N ILE A 690 -7.80 -4.89 -4.25
CA ILE A 690 -8.28 -3.69 -3.55
C ILE A 690 -7.74 -2.46 -4.28
N ILE A 691 -8.62 -1.51 -4.62
CA ILE A 691 -8.23 -0.22 -5.21
C ILE A 691 -7.95 0.81 -4.09
N THR A 692 -6.82 1.48 -4.22
CA THR A 692 -6.48 2.72 -3.50
C THR A 692 -6.33 3.84 -4.50
N LEU A 693 -6.98 4.98 -4.28
CA LEU A 693 -6.79 6.21 -5.04
C LEU A 693 -6.23 7.32 -4.14
N GLU A 694 -5.34 8.14 -4.68
CA GLU A 694 -4.68 9.25 -3.98
C GLU A 694 -4.64 10.48 -4.89
N PHE A 695 -4.89 11.67 -4.33
CA PHE A 695 -4.69 12.95 -5.02
C PHE A 695 -4.58 14.13 -4.04
N THR A 696 -4.08 15.25 -4.53
CA THR A 696 -4.09 16.55 -3.84
C THR A 696 -4.93 17.54 -4.65
N ARG A 697 -5.75 18.35 -3.98
CA ARG A 697 -6.53 19.44 -4.64
C ARG A 697 -6.54 20.72 -3.80
N PRO A 698 -6.67 21.91 -4.41
CA PRO A 698 -6.89 23.14 -3.66
C PRO A 698 -8.26 23.11 -2.95
N LEU A 699 -8.36 23.76 -1.79
CA LEU A 699 -9.62 23.92 -1.04
C LEU A 699 -10.62 24.82 -1.80
N LYS A 700 -10.10 25.78 -2.58
CA LYS A 700 -10.85 26.71 -3.43
C LYS A 700 -10.32 26.65 -4.87
N PRO A 701 -11.09 26.17 -5.86
CA PRO A 701 -10.64 26.10 -7.25
C PRO A 701 -10.44 27.49 -7.86
N THR A 702 -9.32 27.69 -8.58
CA THR A 702 -8.87 28.96 -9.16
C THR A 702 -9.63 29.33 -10.46
N CYS A 703 -10.91 29.67 -10.32
CA CYS A 703 -11.79 29.96 -11.44
C CYS A 703 -11.79 31.44 -11.90
N VAL A 704 -11.29 31.68 -13.11
CA VAL A 704 -11.38 33.00 -13.79
C VAL A 704 -12.83 33.37 -14.15
N HIS A 705 -13.74 32.39 -14.36
CA HIS A 705 -15.14 32.60 -14.71
C HIS A 705 -16.08 31.74 -13.86
N ARG A 706 -17.01 32.36 -13.11
CA ARG A 706 -17.99 31.71 -12.20
C ARG A 706 -19.06 30.82 -12.90
N ARG A 707 -18.91 30.48 -14.18
CA ARG A 707 -19.88 29.65 -14.95
C ARG A 707 -19.50 28.17 -15.06
N ARG A 708 -18.25 27.79 -14.78
CA ARG A 708 -17.85 26.38 -14.69
C ARG A 708 -18.44 25.73 -13.43
N ILE A 709 -18.79 24.45 -13.51
CA ILE A 709 -19.50 23.74 -12.44
C ILE A 709 -18.53 23.46 -11.28
N GLU A 710 -17.30 23.08 -11.62
CA GLU A 710 -16.15 22.84 -10.74
C GLU A 710 -15.92 23.98 -9.74
N CYS A 711 -16.22 25.22 -10.13
CA CYS A 711 -16.09 26.41 -9.27
C CYS A 711 -17.03 26.41 -8.04
N LYS A 712 -18.00 25.48 -7.98
CA LYS A 712 -18.87 25.25 -6.82
C LYS A 712 -18.26 24.25 -5.82
N ASN A 713 -17.25 23.48 -6.20
CA ASN A 713 -16.63 22.43 -5.38
C ASN A 713 -15.63 23.02 -4.36
N ILE A 714 -16.14 23.92 -3.51
CA ILE A 714 -15.37 24.61 -2.47
C ILE A 714 -15.46 23.80 -1.17
N ILE A 715 -14.31 23.54 -0.56
CA ILE A 715 -14.22 22.93 0.77
C ILE A 715 -13.84 24.01 1.77
N ASP A 716 -14.70 24.20 2.79
CA ASP A 716 -14.39 25.03 3.96
C ASP A 716 -13.89 24.13 5.10
N ARG A 717 -12.70 24.44 5.63
CA ARG A 717 -12.01 23.73 6.73
C ARG A 717 -12.87 23.62 7.99
N THR A 718 -13.76 24.60 8.22
CA THR A 718 -14.60 24.72 9.41
C THR A 718 -15.97 24.04 9.28
N SER A 719 -16.40 23.74 8.05
CA SER A 719 -17.68 23.07 7.79
C SER A 719 -17.54 21.55 7.80
N PRO A 720 -18.55 20.79 8.27
CA PRO A 720 -18.54 19.33 8.15
C PRO A 720 -18.70 18.91 6.68
N LEU A 721 -17.63 18.38 6.09
CA LEU A 721 -17.63 17.86 4.72
C LEU A 721 -18.51 16.60 4.67
N LYS A 722 -19.41 16.54 3.68
CA LYS A 722 -20.30 15.39 3.47
C LYS A 722 -19.72 14.49 2.39
N VAL A 723 -19.39 13.26 2.76
CA VAL A 723 -18.75 12.27 1.87
C VAL A 723 -19.65 11.04 1.69
N VAL A 724 -19.90 10.69 0.44
CA VAL A 724 -20.50 9.43 -0.02
C VAL A 724 -19.46 8.58 -0.73
N TRP A 725 -19.70 7.29 -0.92
CA TRP A 725 -18.80 6.42 -1.68
C TRP A 725 -19.56 5.41 -2.55
N ALA A 726 -18.89 4.91 -3.58
CA ALA A 726 -19.34 3.84 -4.43
C ALA A 726 -18.17 2.95 -4.89
N MET A 727 -18.45 1.67 -5.15
CA MET A 727 -17.50 0.71 -5.73
C MET A 727 -18.22 -0.12 -6.80
N GLY A 728 -17.50 -0.51 -7.86
CA GLY A 728 -18.06 -1.33 -8.94
C GLY A 728 -17.01 -2.20 -9.65
N ALA A 729 -17.46 -2.89 -10.71
CA ALA A 729 -16.68 -3.95 -11.36
C ALA A 729 -15.66 -3.45 -12.40
N SER A 730 -15.91 -2.30 -13.04
CA SER A 730 -15.04 -1.75 -14.09
C SER A 730 -15.31 -0.26 -14.31
N TRP A 731 -14.29 0.52 -14.67
CA TRP A 731 -14.43 1.91 -15.12
C TRP A 731 -13.69 2.14 -16.44
N SER A 732 -14.10 3.16 -17.20
CA SER A 732 -13.63 3.43 -18.57
C SER A 732 -13.93 4.87 -18.96
N ASP A 733 -12.92 5.64 -19.36
CA ASP A 733 -13.02 7.11 -19.49
C ASP A 733 -13.82 7.58 -20.74
N GLU A 734 -13.90 6.76 -21.79
CA GLU A 734 -14.41 7.21 -23.11
C GLU A 734 -15.93 7.11 -23.30
N GLN A 735 -16.59 6.10 -22.73
CA GLN A 735 -18.03 5.89 -22.94
C GLN A 735 -18.69 5.15 -21.76
N LEU A 736 -19.20 5.93 -20.79
CA LEU A 736 -19.90 5.41 -19.62
C LEU A 736 -21.21 4.69 -20.00
N SER A 737 -21.43 3.51 -19.43
CA SER A 737 -22.51 2.59 -19.72
C SER A 737 -23.04 1.95 -18.42
N GLU A 738 -24.05 1.08 -18.49
CA GLU A 738 -24.53 0.34 -17.31
C GLU A 738 -23.46 -0.57 -16.67
N LYS A 739 -22.37 -0.91 -17.39
CA LYS A 739 -21.21 -1.63 -16.83
C LYS A 739 -20.40 -0.80 -15.82
N ASN A 740 -20.56 0.52 -15.86
CA ASN A 740 -19.91 1.48 -14.97
C ASN A 740 -20.77 1.75 -13.71
N MET A 741 -21.91 1.05 -13.55
CA MET A 741 -22.74 1.16 -12.35
C MET A 741 -22.06 0.47 -11.16
N HIS A 742 -22.29 1.04 -9.99
CA HIS A 742 -21.76 0.56 -8.72
C HIS A 742 -22.46 -0.72 -8.25
N SER A 743 -21.69 -1.67 -7.72
CA SER A 743 -22.19 -2.87 -7.03
C SER A 743 -22.37 -2.66 -5.53
N ALA A 744 -21.71 -1.65 -4.95
CA ALA A 744 -21.82 -1.28 -3.54
C ALA A 744 -21.72 0.24 -3.36
N THR A 745 -22.46 0.81 -2.40
CA THR A 745 -22.55 2.26 -2.15
C THR A 745 -22.85 2.57 -0.68
N SER A 746 -22.45 3.76 -0.21
CA SER A 746 -22.98 4.35 1.03
C SER A 746 -24.50 4.49 1.01
N GLN A 747 -25.18 4.17 2.11
CA GLN A 747 -26.61 4.40 2.28
C GLN A 747 -26.92 5.85 2.68
N ARG A 748 -25.97 6.51 3.35
CA ARG A 748 -26.04 7.92 3.78
C ARG A 748 -24.68 8.63 3.64
N PRO A 749 -24.64 9.96 3.51
CA PRO A 749 -23.39 10.73 3.59
C PRO A 749 -22.82 10.72 5.02
N VAL A 750 -21.52 10.41 5.15
CA VAL A 750 -20.77 10.61 6.39
C VAL A 750 -20.34 12.08 6.49
N ARG A 751 -20.40 12.65 7.69
CA ARG A 751 -20.03 14.05 7.95
C ARG A 751 -18.67 14.10 8.67
N ILE A 752 -17.67 14.71 8.05
CA ILE A 752 -16.28 14.73 8.51
C ILE A 752 -15.89 16.17 8.87
N LEU A 753 -15.45 16.40 10.11
CA LEU A 753 -14.87 17.68 10.53
C LEU A 753 -13.36 17.68 10.24
N LEU A 754 -12.97 18.28 9.11
CA LEU A 754 -11.62 18.18 8.55
C LEU A 754 -10.49 18.67 9.47
N LEU A 755 -10.78 19.62 10.37
CA LEU A 755 -9.84 20.15 11.36
C LEU A 755 -9.70 19.28 12.62
N GLY A 756 -10.64 18.38 12.90
CA GLY A 756 -10.75 17.68 14.19
C GLY A 756 -10.63 16.17 14.11
N GLY A 757 -10.22 15.61 12.97
CA GLY A 757 -10.04 14.15 12.77
C GLY A 757 -11.30 13.29 12.94
N SER A 758 -12.48 13.90 13.11
CA SER A 758 -13.66 13.26 13.71
C SER A 758 -14.91 13.44 12.88
N THR A 759 -15.81 12.45 12.96
CA THR A 759 -17.16 12.55 12.39
C THR A 759 -18.10 13.29 13.32
N GLU A 760 -19.10 13.99 12.76
CA GLU A 760 -20.31 14.29 13.54
C GLU A 760 -21.03 12.96 13.86
N ALA A 761 -20.84 12.46 15.08
CA ALA A 761 -21.48 11.24 15.55
C ALA A 761 -22.99 11.46 15.73
N GLU A 762 -23.79 11.19 14.68
CA GLU A 762 -25.26 11.19 14.74
C GLU A 762 -25.78 9.94 15.48
N GLN A 763 -25.39 9.79 16.75
CA GLN A 763 -25.88 8.77 17.68
C GLN A 763 -27.28 9.14 18.21
N ASP A 764 -28.20 8.18 18.14
CA ASP A 764 -29.24 7.89 19.14
C ASP A 764 -30.19 8.98 19.66
N ILE A 765 -30.35 10.11 18.96
CA ILE A 765 -31.47 11.06 19.22
C ILE A 765 -32.83 10.47 18.78
N ARG A 766 -32.83 9.49 17.87
CA ARG A 766 -34.05 8.93 17.24
C ARG A 766 -35.00 8.18 18.19
N PRO A 767 -34.54 7.33 19.14
CA PRO A 767 -35.44 6.57 20.02
C PRO A 767 -36.24 7.44 20.98
N VAL A 768 -35.62 8.46 21.61
CA VAL A 768 -36.24 9.25 22.68
C VAL A 768 -37.46 10.04 22.17
N LEU A 769 -37.33 10.68 21.01
CA LEU A 769 -38.43 11.44 20.41
C LEU A 769 -39.56 10.53 19.87
N ALA A 770 -39.23 9.31 19.44
CA ALA A 770 -40.23 8.30 19.06
C ALA A 770 -41.03 7.81 20.29
N VAL A 771 -40.37 7.58 21.43
CA VAL A 771 -41.01 7.23 22.71
C VAL A 771 -41.94 8.35 23.18
N HIS A 772 -41.51 9.62 23.09
CA HIS A 772 -42.38 10.78 23.35
C HIS A 772 -43.66 10.74 22.49
N GLY A 773 -43.53 10.51 21.17
CA GLY A 773 -44.68 10.41 20.26
C GLY A 773 -45.65 9.30 20.64
N PHE A 774 -45.14 8.10 20.97
CA PHE A 774 -45.95 6.97 21.42
C PHE A 774 -46.70 7.26 22.73
N MET A 775 -46.01 7.84 23.72
CA MET A 775 -46.61 8.22 25.01
C MET A 775 -47.74 9.24 24.83
N MET A 776 -47.52 10.25 23.98
CA MET A 776 -48.54 11.27 23.68
C MET A 776 -49.76 10.66 22.99
N PHE A 777 -49.57 9.71 22.06
CA PHE A 777 -50.69 8.99 21.44
C PHE A 777 -51.48 8.16 22.46
N LEU A 778 -50.80 7.41 23.34
CA LEU A 778 -51.45 6.61 24.38
C LEU A 778 -52.33 7.48 25.31
N ALA A 779 -51.83 8.64 25.72
CA ALA A 779 -52.58 9.54 26.59
C ALA A 779 -53.75 10.25 25.86
N TRP A 780 -53.46 10.97 24.76
CA TRP A 780 -54.43 11.84 24.08
C TRP A 780 -55.35 11.10 23.11
N GLY A 781 -54.90 9.98 22.54
CA GLY A 781 -55.66 9.16 21.59
C GLY A 781 -56.47 8.03 22.24
N ILE A 782 -56.14 7.62 23.48
CA ILE A 782 -56.76 6.47 24.15
C ILE A 782 -57.26 6.81 25.56
N LEU A 783 -56.36 7.11 26.52
CA LEU A 783 -56.71 7.17 27.94
C LEU A 783 -57.61 8.35 28.32
N LEU A 784 -57.23 9.57 27.96
CA LEU A 784 -57.98 10.79 28.29
C LEU A 784 -59.37 10.81 27.60
N PRO A 785 -59.51 10.45 26.30
CA PRO A 785 -60.83 10.22 25.70
C PRO A 785 -61.62 9.11 26.39
N GLY A 786 -60.99 7.96 26.66
CA GLY A 786 -61.63 6.80 27.29
C GLY A 786 -62.29 7.13 28.63
N GLY A 787 -61.61 7.91 29.48
CA GLY A 787 -62.17 8.39 30.74
C GLY A 787 -63.38 9.32 30.55
N ILE A 788 -63.40 10.16 29.50
CA ILE A 788 -64.58 10.98 29.16
C ILE A 788 -65.75 10.09 28.70
N LEU A 789 -65.47 9.00 27.97
CA LEU A 789 -66.50 8.07 27.52
C LEU A 789 -67.10 7.27 28.68
N ALA A 790 -66.26 6.86 29.64
CA ALA A 790 -66.70 6.25 30.89
C ALA A 790 -67.70 7.15 31.64
N ALA A 791 -67.36 8.43 31.85
CA ALA A 791 -68.23 9.40 32.51
C ALA A 791 -69.53 9.72 31.77
N ARG A 792 -69.59 9.54 30.43
CA ARG A 792 -70.81 9.72 29.63
C ARG A 792 -71.69 8.49 29.61
N TYR A 793 -71.11 7.31 29.38
CA TYR A 793 -71.88 6.11 29.00
C TYR A 793 -71.94 5.01 30.07
N LEU A 794 -70.99 4.94 31.02
CA LEU A 794 -70.96 3.88 32.04
C LEU A 794 -71.76 4.19 33.32
N LYS A 795 -72.47 5.32 33.38
CA LYS A 795 -73.37 5.71 34.50
C LYS A 795 -74.45 4.67 34.86
N HIS A 796 -74.68 3.66 34.02
CA HIS A 796 -75.63 2.58 34.23
C HIS A 796 -75.05 1.36 34.98
N VAL A 797 -73.75 1.36 35.26
CA VAL A 797 -73.10 0.37 36.14
C VAL A 797 -73.38 0.76 37.59
N LYS A 798 -73.81 -0.19 38.42
CA LYS A 798 -74.18 0.08 39.82
C LYS A 798 -73.01 0.66 40.62
N GLY A 799 -73.29 1.69 41.43
CA GLY A 799 -72.32 2.37 42.29
C GLY A 799 -71.41 3.37 41.57
N ASP A 800 -70.46 3.93 42.31
CA ASP A 800 -69.53 4.98 41.81
C ASP A 800 -68.42 4.46 40.86
N SER A 801 -68.51 3.21 40.38
CA SER A 801 -67.49 2.60 39.50
C SER A 801 -67.26 3.40 38.21
N TRP A 802 -68.29 4.04 37.64
CA TRP A 802 -68.12 4.92 36.47
C TRP A 802 -67.26 6.16 36.78
N TYR A 803 -67.37 6.69 38.01
CA TYR A 803 -66.61 7.85 38.48
C TYR A 803 -65.17 7.44 38.81
N GLN A 804 -64.98 6.29 39.45
CA GLN A 804 -63.65 5.70 39.66
C GLN A 804 -62.91 5.45 38.34
N ILE A 805 -63.54 4.79 37.36
CA ILE A 805 -62.95 4.53 36.04
C ILE A 805 -62.59 5.85 35.32
N HIS A 806 -63.47 6.85 35.37
CA HIS A 806 -63.14 8.18 34.85
C HIS A 806 -61.90 8.77 35.52
N VAL A 807 -61.88 8.82 36.85
CA VAL A 807 -60.80 9.41 37.66
C VAL A 807 -59.46 8.71 37.41
N TYR A 808 -59.42 7.37 37.41
CA TYR A 808 -58.19 6.62 37.15
C TYR A 808 -57.66 6.83 35.72
N LEU A 809 -58.54 6.88 34.71
CA LEU A 809 -58.14 7.13 33.32
C LEU A 809 -57.66 8.58 33.09
N GLN A 810 -58.25 9.57 33.77
CA GLN A 810 -57.75 10.95 33.71
C GLN A 810 -56.38 11.09 34.40
N TYR A 811 -56.18 10.54 35.59
CA TYR A 811 -54.90 10.64 36.30
C TYR A 811 -53.77 9.87 35.61
N SER A 812 -54.03 8.65 35.10
CA SER A 812 -53.02 7.88 34.34
C SER A 812 -52.66 8.55 33.01
N GLY A 813 -53.65 9.07 32.27
CA GLY A 813 -53.41 9.86 31.07
C GLY A 813 -52.57 11.11 31.36
N LEU A 814 -52.91 11.88 32.40
CA LEU A 814 -52.16 13.09 32.78
C LEU A 814 -50.73 12.78 33.22
N ALA A 815 -50.50 11.69 33.96
CA ALA A 815 -49.15 11.27 34.35
C ALA A 815 -48.27 10.95 33.14
N ILE A 816 -48.81 10.28 32.12
CA ILE A 816 -48.10 9.97 30.87
C ILE A 816 -47.83 11.24 30.06
N VAL A 817 -48.77 12.20 30.01
CA VAL A 817 -48.55 13.51 29.39
C VAL A 817 -47.40 14.27 30.07
N LEU A 818 -47.38 14.32 31.41
CA LEU A 818 -46.33 15.01 32.15
C LEU A 818 -44.95 14.35 31.99
N LEU A 819 -44.88 13.01 32.03
CA LEU A 819 -43.62 12.28 31.84
C LEU A 819 -43.09 12.43 30.41
N GLY A 820 -43.95 12.30 29.39
CA GLY A 820 -43.57 12.49 28.00
C GLY A 820 -43.15 13.93 27.67
N PHE A 821 -43.78 14.93 28.31
CA PHE A 821 -43.35 16.32 28.23
C PHE A 821 -41.97 16.53 28.87
N LEU A 822 -41.73 15.96 30.06
CA LEU A 822 -40.43 16.02 30.74
C LEU A 822 -39.32 15.42 29.88
N PHE A 823 -39.52 14.24 29.28
CA PHE A 823 -38.53 13.64 28.38
C PHE A 823 -38.21 14.53 27.17
N ALA A 824 -39.20 15.16 26.54
CA ALA A 824 -38.95 16.08 25.43
C ALA A 824 -38.16 17.34 25.84
N VAL A 825 -38.42 17.88 27.04
CA VAL A 825 -37.69 19.06 27.55
C VAL A 825 -36.26 18.72 27.95
N ALA A 826 -36.04 17.55 28.55
CA ALA A 826 -34.71 17.05 28.92
C ALA A 826 -33.86 16.81 27.66
N GLU A 827 -34.41 16.10 26.67
CA GLU A 827 -33.72 15.76 25.41
C GLU A 827 -33.37 17.02 24.60
N LEU A 828 -34.31 17.96 24.46
CA LEU A 828 -34.10 19.22 23.76
C LEU A 828 -33.27 20.25 24.57
N ARG A 829 -32.84 19.89 25.80
CA ARG A 829 -32.08 20.73 26.75
C ARG A 829 -32.71 22.11 26.99
N GLY A 830 -34.03 22.24 26.85
CA GLY A 830 -34.74 23.52 26.94
C GLY A 830 -36.16 23.51 26.34
N LEU A 831 -36.86 24.65 26.49
CA LEU A 831 -38.23 24.85 26.03
C LEU A 831 -38.30 25.87 24.88
N TYR A 832 -38.32 25.38 23.64
CA TYR A 832 -38.31 26.22 22.43
C TYR A 832 -39.70 26.32 21.79
N VAL A 833 -40.41 27.43 22.02
CA VAL A 833 -41.81 27.63 21.59
C VAL A 833 -41.91 28.15 20.13
N SER A 834 -41.14 27.58 19.21
CA SER A 834 -41.13 27.94 17.79
C SER A 834 -42.23 27.23 17.00
N SER A 835 -42.26 25.89 17.08
CA SER A 835 -43.16 25.02 16.29
C SER A 835 -44.63 25.09 16.70
N LEU A 836 -45.53 24.87 15.74
CA LEU A 836 -46.98 24.76 15.97
C LEU A 836 -47.32 23.60 16.92
N HIS A 837 -46.61 22.47 16.81
CA HIS A 837 -46.74 21.33 17.71
C HIS A 837 -46.50 21.72 19.17
N VAL A 838 -45.43 22.46 19.46
CA VAL A 838 -45.10 22.92 20.82
C VAL A 838 -46.15 23.89 21.35
N LYS A 839 -46.65 24.80 20.49
CA LYS A 839 -47.70 25.78 20.85
C LYS A 839 -49.02 25.10 21.24
N PHE A 840 -49.52 24.18 20.41
CA PHE A 840 -50.75 23.45 20.72
C PHE A 840 -50.58 22.41 21.83
N GLY A 841 -49.42 21.73 21.87
CA GLY A 841 -49.07 20.79 22.93
C GLY A 841 -49.03 21.45 24.31
N LEU A 842 -48.33 22.59 24.45
CA LEU A 842 -48.27 23.32 25.71
C LEU A 842 -49.67 23.82 26.15
N ALA A 843 -50.49 24.31 25.22
CA ALA A 843 -51.87 24.68 25.52
C ALA A 843 -52.70 23.48 26.03
N ALA A 844 -52.57 22.31 25.40
CA ALA A 844 -53.24 21.08 25.82
C ALA A 844 -52.78 20.62 27.22
N VAL A 845 -51.46 20.63 27.49
CA VAL A 845 -50.88 20.31 28.81
C VAL A 845 -51.42 21.25 29.89
N CYS A 846 -51.39 22.56 29.66
CA CYS A 846 -51.90 23.55 30.63
C CYS A 846 -53.39 23.32 30.95
N LEU A 847 -54.23 23.10 29.94
CA LEU A 847 -55.66 22.82 30.13
C LEU A 847 -55.91 21.49 30.85
N ALA A 848 -55.08 20.47 30.62
CA ALA A 848 -55.15 19.19 31.35
C ALA A 848 -54.76 19.35 32.82
N CYS A 849 -53.68 20.08 33.13
CA CYS A 849 -53.25 20.35 34.51
C CYS A 849 -54.26 21.18 35.33
N VAL A 850 -55.05 22.03 34.67
CA VAL A 850 -56.15 22.76 35.33
C VAL A 850 -57.30 21.82 35.76
N GLN A 851 -57.49 20.66 35.12
CA GLN A 851 -58.64 19.80 35.41
C GLN A 851 -58.64 19.14 36.80
N PRO A 852 -57.53 18.57 37.33
CA PRO A 852 -57.48 18.11 38.71
C PRO A 852 -57.74 19.23 39.73
N VAL A 853 -57.21 20.43 39.49
CA VAL A 853 -57.41 21.61 40.37
C VAL A 853 -58.89 22.01 40.38
N ASN A 854 -59.51 22.07 39.21
CA ASN A 854 -60.95 22.27 39.07
C ASN A 854 -61.76 21.14 39.74
N ALA A 855 -61.35 19.89 39.60
CA ALA A 855 -62.02 18.73 40.21
C ALA A 855 -61.90 18.71 41.75
N PHE A 856 -60.83 19.26 42.33
CA PHE A 856 -60.71 19.47 43.78
C PHE A 856 -61.72 20.51 44.30
N MET A 857 -62.00 21.57 43.51
CA MET A 857 -63.00 22.59 43.84
C MET A 857 -64.46 22.16 43.58
N ARG A 858 -64.72 20.87 43.27
CA ARG A 858 -66.04 20.30 42.98
C ARG A 858 -67.01 20.49 44.16
N PRO A 859 -68.11 21.26 44.00
CA PRO A 859 -69.12 21.36 45.05
C PRO A 859 -69.77 20.00 45.35
N LYS A 860 -70.15 19.76 46.62
CA LYS A 860 -70.88 18.55 47.04
C LYS A 860 -72.11 18.30 46.15
N ARG A 861 -72.47 17.02 45.96
CA ARG A 861 -73.73 16.64 45.31
C ARG A 861 -74.89 17.06 46.25
N PRO A 862 -75.97 17.69 45.76
CA PRO A 862 -77.18 17.89 46.54
C PRO A 862 -77.80 16.53 46.95
N GLY A 863 -78.55 16.52 48.05
CA GLY A 863 -79.36 15.39 48.46
C GLY A 863 -80.53 15.12 47.49
N ASN A 864 -81.09 13.92 47.54
CA ASN A 864 -82.21 13.53 46.67
C ASN A 864 -83.42 14.44 46.98
N GLY A 865 -83.79 15.29 46.01
CA GLY A 865 -84.88 16.28 46.14
C GLY A 865 -84.44 17.73 46.38
N GLU A 866 -83.15 18.03 46.59
CA GLU A 866 -82.66 19.41 46.74
C GLU A 866 -82.35 20.08 45.38
N GLU A 867 -82.62 21.39 45.26
CA GLU A 867 -82.27 22.14 44.04
C GLU A 867 -80.75 22.24 43.81
N VAL A 868 -80.33 22.06 42.55
CA VAL A 868 -78.91 22.11 42.17
C VAL A 868 -78.37 23.54 42.30
N THR A 869 -77.49 23.76 43.28
CA THR A 869 -76.89 25.09 43.51
C THR A 869 -76.22 25.66 42.25
N ARG A 870 -76.38 26.96 42.00
CA ARG A 870 -75.78 27.65 40.83
C ARG A 870 -74.26 27.45 40.73
N LYS A 871 -73.57 27.33 41.87
CA LYS A 871 -72.12 27.02 41.94
C LYS A 871 -71.80 25.64 41.35
N ARG A 872 -72.64 24.61 41.62
CA ARG A 872 -72.47 23.27 41.08
C ARG A 872 -72.69 23.25 39.56
N LEU A 873 -73.75 23.89 39.08
CA LEU A 873 -74.05 23.97 37.64
C LEU A 873 -72.91 24.68 36.87
N MET A 874 -72.41 25.81 37.40
CA MET A 874 -71.28 26.54 36.80
C MET A 874 -69.99 25.69 36.75
N TRP A 875 -69.71 24.92 37.82
CA TRP A 875 -68.58 23.99 37.86
C TRP A 875 -68.70 22.89 36.80
N GLU A 876 -69.90 22.31 36.60
CA GLU A 876 -70.13 21.26 35.60
C GLU A 876 -69.93 21.77 34.16
N TYR A 877 -70.45 22.97 33.83
CA TYR A 877 -70.17 23.60 32.54
C TYR A 877 -68.68 23.87 32.33
N LEU A 878 -68.00 24.47 33.32
CA LEU A 878 -66.57 24.80 33.22
C LEU A 878 -65.71 23.54 33.06
N HIS A 879 -65.95 22.51 33.86
CA HIS A 879 -65.28 21.21 33.77
C HIS A 879 -65.44 20.57 32.37
N VAL A 880 -66.67 20.49 31.86
CA VAL A 880 -66.96 19.87 30.55
C VAL A 880 -66.39 20.68 29.38
N ILE A 881 -66.46 22.02 29.42
CA ILE A 881 -65.95 22.89 28.36
C ILE A 881 -64.42 22.82 28.30
N VAL A 882 -63.73 23.08 29.42
CA VAL A 882 -62.25 23.05 29.49
C VAL A 882 -61.71 21.66 29.12
N GLY A 883 -62.43 20.59 29.48
CA GLY A 883 -62.03 19.21 29.21
C GLY A 883 -62.12 18.83 27.73
N ARG A 884 -63.19 19.27 27.05
CA ARG A 884 -63.32 19.09 25.60
C ARG A 884 -62.29 19.93 24.84
N SER A 885 -62.04 21.17 25.27
CA SER A 885 -60.99 22.02 24.67
C SER A 885 -59.60 21.39 24.78
N ALA A 886 -59.25 20.80 25.93
CA ALA A 886 -57.97 20.09 26.11
C ALA A 886 -57.80 18.96 25.08
N ILE A 887 -58.81 18.11 24.88
CA ILE A 887 -58.77 17.03 23.88
C ILE A 887 -58.61 17.58 22.45
N ILE A 888 -59.32 18.66 22.10
CA ILE A 888 -59.20 19.27 20.75
C ILE A 888 -57.75 19.73 20.49
N PHE A 889 -57.13 20.44 21.44
CA PHE A 889 -55.75 20.86 21.30
C PHE A 889 -54.76 19.67 21.32
N GLY A 890 -55.03 18.64 22.11
CA GLY A 890 -54.23 17.40 22.12
C GLY A 890 -54.23 16.67 20.77
N ILE A 891 -55.39 16.57 20.11
CA ILE A 891 -55.50 15.96 18.77
C ILE A 891 -54.74 16.80 17.72
N VAL A 892 -54.86 18.13 17.75
CA VAL A 892 -54.09 19.01 16.86
C VAL A 892 -52.58 18.89 17.12
N ALA A 893 -52.16 18.77 18.39
CA ALA A 893 -50.76 18.58 18.77
C ALA A 893 -50.20 17.23 18.28
N LEU A 894 -50.99 16.15 18.29
CA LEU A 894 -50.59 14.85 17.73
C LEU A 894 -50.29 14.95 16.23
N PHE A 895 -51.24 15.47 15.43
CA PHE A 895 -51.05 15.57 13.97
C PHE A 895 -49.87 16.48 13.61
N THR A 896 -49.81 17.69 14.19
CA THR A 896 -48.69 18.63 13.97
C THR A 896 -47.35 18.10 14.50
N GLY A 897 -47.37 17.20 15.49
CA GLY A 897 -46.17 16.48 15.96
C GLY A 897 -45.67 15.47 14.94
N THR A 898 -46.58 14.66 14.35
CA THR A 898 -46.20 13.68 13.32
C THR A 898 -45.65 14.33 12.04
N THR A 899 -46.18 15.47 11.60
CA THR A 899 -45.62 16.20 10.45
C THR A 899 -44.25 16.80 10.79
N HIS A 900 -44.12 17.47 11.94
CA HIS A 900 -42.87 18.08 12.39
C HIS A 900 -41.74 17.04 12.62
N LEU A 901 -42.08 15.80 12.99
CA LEU A 901 -41.13 14.69 13.03
C LEU A 901 -40.68 14.28 11.62
N GLY A 902 -41.59 14.24 10.65
CA GLY A 902 -41.26 13.94 9.25
C GLY A 902 -40.41 15.00 8.58
N ASP A 903 -40.80 16.26 8.68
CA ASP A 903 -40.10 17.41 8.09
C ASP A 903 -38.64 17.51 8.57
N ARG A 904 -38.37 17.05 9.81
CA ARG A 904 -37.04 17.11 10.44
C ARG A 904 -36.14 15.90 10.14
N TYR A 905 -36.71 14.74 9.82
CA TYR A 905 -35.96 13.48 9.71
C TYR A 905 -36.16 12.72 8.38
N GLY A 906 -36.97 13.22 7.44
CA GLY A 906 -37.10 12.68 6.09
C GLY A 906 -37.73 11.28 6.00
N GLY A 907 -38.44 10.83 7.05
CA GLY A 907 -38.94 9.46 7.14
C GLY A 907 -40.09 9.15 6.18
N GLU A 908 -39.86 8.28 5.20
CA GLU A 908 -40.84 7.87 4.17
C GLU A 908 -42.18 7.39 4.78
N ASN A 909 -42.11 6.69 5.92
CA ASN A 909 -43.27 6.11 6.62
C ASN A 909 -44.20 7.12 7.32
N VAL A 910 -43.87 8.42 7.37
CA VAL A 910 -44.66 9.44 8.09
C VAL A 910 -46.09 9.54 7.55
N HIS A 911 -46.28 9.42 6.23
CA HIS A 911 -47.60 9.38 5.61
C HIS A 911 -48.45 8.20 6.12
N GLY A 912 -47.85 7.03 6.33
CA GLY A 912 -48.53 5.85 6.86
C GLY A 912 -49.05 6.06 8.29
N TYR A 913 -48.24 6.69 9.15
CA TYR A 913 -48.66 7.04 10.51
C TYR A 913 -49.81 8.07 10.52
N ILE A 914 -49.77 9.08 9.65
CA ILE A 914 -50.84 10.08 9.53
C ILE A 914 -52.16 9.41 9.07
N TRP A 915 -52.11 8.50 8.08
CA TRP A 915 -53.30 7.75 7.65
C TRP A 915 -53.85 6.83 8.75
N ALA A 916 -52.99 6.13 9.51
CA ALA A 916 -53.41 5.31 10.64
C ALA A 916 -54.08 6.16 11.76
N MET A 917 -53.54 7.36 12.02
CA MET A 917 -54.11 8.32 12.98
C MET A 917 -55.47 8.85 12.55
N ILE A 918 -55.65 9.15 11.25
CA ILE A 918 -56.95 9.54 10.68
C ILE A 918 -57.97 8.38 10.85
N ALA A 919 -57.58 7.15 10.51
CA ALA A 919 -58.44 5.98 10.67
C ALA A 919 -58.86 5.75 12.13
N TRP A 920 -57.93 5.87 13.09
CA TRP A 920 -58.23 5.73 14.52
C TRP A 920 -59.30 6.71 15.00
N PHE A 921 -59.14 8.01 14.71
CA PHE A 921 -60.12 9.02 15.13
C PHE A 921 -61.46 8.92 14.38
N LEU A 922 -61.47 8.46 13.12
CA LEU A 922 -62.72 8.17 12.39
C LEU A 922 -63.48 6.98 13.03
N ILE A 923 -62.80 5.89 13.37
CA ILE A 923 -63.40 4.74 14.07
C ILE A 923 -63.95 5.18 15.44
N GLY A 924 -63.19 5.99 16.18
CA GLY A 924 -63.65 6.58 17.44
C GLY A 924 -64.91 7.45 17.25
N GLY A 925 -64.93 8.31 16.23
CA GLY A 925 -66.10 9.14 15.90
C GLY A 925 -67.34 8.33 15.52
N LEU A 926 -67.18 7.27 14.73
CA LEU A 926 -68.25 6.35 14.38
C LEU A 926 -68.80 5.59 15.59
N MET A 927 -67.91 5.13 16.49
CA MET A 927 -68.31 4.50 17.76
C MET A 927 -69.09 5.49 18.66
N LEU A 928 -68.69 6.76 18.71
CA LEU A 928 -69.45 7.80 19.42
C LEU A 928 -70.82 8.05 18.80
N PHE A 929 -70.91 8.14 17.48
CA PHE A 929 -72.18 8.29 16.77
C PHE A 929 -73.11 7.09 17.03
N TYR A 930 -72.58 5.87 16.99
CA TYR A 930 -73.32 4.64 17.29
C TYR A 930 -73.83 4.59 18.75
N LEU A 931 -72.98 4.92 19.73
CA LEU A 931 -73.37 4.96 21.15
C LEU A 931 -74.44 6.03 21.42
N GLU A 932 -74.29 7.23 20.85
CA GLU A 932 -75.26 8.31 20.93
C GLU A 932 -76.60 7.95 20.24
N HIS A 933 -76.54 7.34 19.06
CA HIS A 933 -77.72 6.83 18.36
C HIS A 933 -78.46 5.76 19.17
N ARG A 934 -77.72 4.80 19.75
CA ARG A 934 -78.27 3.74 20.61
C ARG A 934 -78.87 4.31 21.91
N ALA A 935 -78.29 5.36 22.48
CA ALA A 935 -78.86 6.07 23.62
C ALA A 935 -80.18 6.77 23.24
N ARG A 936 -80.22 7.48 22.11
CA ARG A 936 -81.45 8.12 21.59
C ARG A 936 -82.54 7.11 21.24
N GLN A 937 -82.17 5.93 20.71
CA GLN A 937 -83.11 4.83 20.49
C GLN A 937 -83.68 4.29 21.81
N ARG A 938 -82.88 4.11 22.87
CA ARG A 938 -83.39 3.73 24.20
C ARG A 938 -84.37 4.76 24.76
N MET A 939 -84.10 6.06 24.60
CA MET A 939 -85.04 7.12 25.00
C MET A 939 -86.36 7.07 24.22
N ARG A 940 -86.31 6.88 22.89
CA ARG A 940 -87.52 6.65 22.07
C ARG A 940 -88.28 5.38 22.48
N GLY A 941 -87.57 4.33 22.88
CA GLY A 941 -88.15 3.10 23.42
C GLY A 941 -88.91 3.32 24.73
N ARG A 942 -88.31 4.03 25.70
CA ARG A 942 -89.01 4.42 26.95
C ARG A 942 -90.29 5.22 26.67
N VAL A 943 -90.28 6.13 25.69
CA VAL A 943 -91.47 6.91 25.29
C VAL A 943 -92.56 6.04 24.64
N TYR A 944 -92.21 5.07 23.79
CA TYR A 944 -93.18 4.17 23.16
C TYR A 944 -93.74 3.11 24.12
N ALA A 945 -92.98 2.71 25.14
CA ALA A 945 -93.42 1.72 26.15
C ALA A 945 -94.47 2.27 27.14
N GLY A 946 -94.64 3.59 27.25
CA GLY A 946 -95.55 4.26 28.19
C GLY A 946 -97.05 4.09 27.92
N ARG A 947 -97.50 3.03 27.23
CA ARG A 947 -98.91 2.81 26.85
C ARG A 947 -99.43 1.37 27.06
N SER A 948 -98.73 0.53 27.83
CA SER A 948 -99.19 -0.84 28.15
C SER A 948 -98.81 -1.30 29.56
N ASN A 949 -99.84 -1.47 30.40
CA ASN A 949 -99.96 -2.16 31.71
C ASN A 949 -98.76 -2.32 32.68
N TRP A 950 -99.06 -2.02 33.94
CA TRP A 950 -98.23 -2.25 35.13
C TRP A 950 -98.10 -3.73 35.53
N VAL A 951 -96.93 -4.11 36.06
CA VAL A 951 -96.75 -5.15 37.10
C VAL A 951 -95.68 -4.64 38.10
N LEU A 952 -95.81 -4.97 39.39
CA LEU A 952 -94.89 -4.57 40.47
C LEU A 952 -93.50 -5.21 40.34
N GLY A 953 -92.48 -4.69 41.05
CA GLY A 953 -91.35 -5.58 41.38
C GLY A 953 -90.05 -5.09 42.01
N ASN A 954 -89.75 -3.78 42.16
CA ASN A 954 -88.88 -3.22 43.22
C ASN A 954 -88.58 -1.73 43.00
N VAL A 955 -88.42 -0.99 44.10
CA VAL A 955 -88.02 0.42 44.13
C VAL A 955 -86.62 0.52 44.71
N GLU A 956 -85.64 0.88 43.89
CA GLU A 956 -84.41 1.60 44.29
C GLU A 956 -83.67 2.13 43.05
N GLU A 957 -83.46 3.45 43.01
CA GLU A 957 -82.55 4.21 42.11
C GLU A 957 -82.68 4.05 40.57
N ASP A 958 -83.58 4.82 39.92
CA ASP A 958 -83.53 5.14 38.47
C ASP A 958 -83.71 6.66 38.22
N ASP A 959 -82.93 7.47 38.94
CA ASP A 959 -82.85 8.94 38.77
C ASP A 959 -82.12 9.29 37.46
N SER A 960 -82.83 9.17 36.32
CA SER A 960 -82.28 9.41 34.98
C SER A 960 -83.05 10.45 34.15
N VAL A 961 -83.49 11.55 34.79
CA VAL A 961 -84.09 12.72 34.12
C VAL A 961 -83.03 13.82 33.85
N ASP A 962 -82.55 13.89 32.61
CA ASP A 962 -81.54 14.87 32.17
C ASP A 962 -82.20 16.20 31.77
N LEU A 963 -82.26 17.16 32.70
CA LEU A 963 -83.02 18.43 32.58
C LEU A 963 -82.35 19.50 31.69
N LEU A 964 -82.14 19.20 30.41
CA LEU A 964 -81.66 20.18 29.41
C LEU A 964 -82.39 20.07 28.05
N ASN A 965 -83.55 20.72 27.92
CA ASN A 965 -84.09 21.08 26.60
C ASN A 965 -84.95 22.38 26.66
N PRO A 966 -84.54 23.49 26.02
CA PRO A 966 -85.19 24.79 26.19
C PRO A 966 -86.31 25.02 25.15
N THR A 967 -87.58 24.72 25.47
CA THR A 967 -88.70 25.07 24.56
C THR A 967 -90.05 25.33 25.27
N ARG A 968 -90.55 26.57 25.12
CA ARG A 968 -91.95 27.06 25.24
C ARG A 968 -92.85 26.65 26.44
N ALA A 969 -92.94 27.58 27.40
CA ALA A 969 -94.05 28.51 27.61
C ALA A 969 -95.52 28.06 27.85
N SER A 970 -96.13 28.77 28.82
CA SER A 970 -97.53 29.25 28.96
C SER A 970 -98.70 28.32 29.32
N ALA A 971 -99.37 28.69 30.43
CA ALA A 971 -100.75 28.39 30.85
C ALA A 971 -101.10 26.93 31.23
N GLU A 972 -102.05 26.64 32.16
CA GLU A 972 -102.92 27.51 32.96
C GLU A 972 -103.23 26.93 34.37
N THR A 973 -104.18 27.53 35.08
CA THR A 973 -104.51 27.38 36.52
C THR A 973 -105.02 26.01 36.98
N GLY A 974 -104.71 25.67 38.24
CA GLY A 974 -105.36 24.61 39.02
C GLY A 974 -105.06 24.78 40.51
N LEU A 975 -106.06 24.69 41.39
CA LEU A 975 -105.96 25.00 42.83
C LEU A 975 -106.30 23.77 43.70
N GLN A 976 -106.00 23.90 45.01
CA GLN A 976 -106.31 23.00 46.13
C GLN A 976 -105.47 21.70 46.27
N GLN A 977 -105.30 21.10 47.46
CA GLN A 977 -104.95 21.59 48.83
C GLN A 977 -105.13 20.44 49.84
N SER A 978 -104.23 20.37 50.84
CA SER A 978 -104.30 19.51 52.05
C SER A 978 -104.03 18.00 51.88
N GLY A 979 -103.57 17.38 52.96
CA GLY A 979 -103.12 15.98 53.01
C GLY A 979 -101.92 15.76 53.96
N ARG A 980 -102.02 16.22 55.21
CA ARG A 980 -100.95 16.10 56.24
C ARG A 980 -101.40 15.18 57.38
N MET A 981 -100.41 14.62 58.08
CA MET A 981 -100.45 13.74 59.26
C MET A 981 -100.60 12.27 58.87
N GLU A 982 -99.72 11.33 59.25
CA GLU A 982 -98.83 11.10 60.41
C GLU A 982 -99.39 10.05 61.39
N VAL A 983 -98.53 9.05 61.66
CA VAL A 983 -98.42 8.27 62.90
C VAL A 983 -99.66 7.55 63.43
N GLN A 984 -99.57 6.22 63.44
CA GLN A 984 -99.82 5.49 64.68
C GLN A 984 -98.75 4.40 64.89
N LEU A 985 -98.28 4.28 66.13
CA LEU A 985 -97.31 3.29 66.60
C LEU A 985 -98.07 2.05 67.12
N GLU A 986 -97.48 0.86 67.02
CA GLU A 986 -97.26 -0.02 68.20
C GLU A 986 -96.24 -1.17 67.89
N PRO A 987 -95.66 -1.84 68.90
CA PRO A 987 -94.54 -2.79 68.74
C PRO A 987 -94.89 -4.27 69.08
N LEU A 988 -93.84 -5.06 69.33
CA LEU A 988 -93.79 -6.38 70.04
C LEU A 988 -94.22 -7.65 69.29
N ASN A 989 -93.22 -8.31 68.68
CA ASN A 989 -92.68 -9.62 69.11
C ASN A 989 -91.37 -9.89 68.33
N ARG A 990 -90.31 -10.50 68.86
CA ARG A 990 -90.12 -11.20 70.15
C ARG A 990 -88.69 -10.97 70.64
#